data_AF-A0A1G6JID1-F1
#
_entry.id   AF-A0A1G6JID1-F1
#
_cell.length_a   1.000
_cell.length_b   1.000
_cell.length_c   1.000
_cell.angle_alpha   90.00
_cell.angle_beta   90.00
_cell.angle_gamma   90.00
#
_symmetry.space_group_name_H-M   'P 1'
#
loop_
_entity.id
_entity.type
_entity.pdbx_description
1 polymer ?
#
loop_
_entity_poly.entity_id
_entity_poly.type
_entity_poly.pdbx_seq_one_letter_code
_entity_poly.pdbx_strand_id
1 'polypeptide(L)'
;MNQQINDPHLVVCRFLLCVLPWFAFPLTGEAQQRNAGIFYSSIFAKTAPYKRISGWGANARNYFLKDVNGDGKDDAVVYYVGGKWQAAISDGVYFTNPRDMLIYKAAVTLTDQLLPLMGDVNGDKKADAVFFDPGTGNWLVAVSNGWVFAAPVQWSAGNGAGSAKQFLADVNGDGKDDAVFFLNRDREGCWYVGLSDGKGGFGRFTRWICRFGYTADEQLMADVNGDGAADAVVMEKINGTWRVALSDRTKLADAGLWRSGFGQGCENVLAYDVDKDDKADIAYYKEGDWWVCYSTGSAFDPDESQRWVVGNRPATMVSRSNRPAPEGRLIGSVSGTVAGACAISAGDWLVLDNGQKRKPVEAYAVDTWDAGGNPYTPQFPGHAATYDAADPVINDLQLRMIHDAGFTYLMLDITNGANSWVDDRARRMIERIIYWNHHLKGNQHKMYFCISMGGSRRMVGKQAADQVELESKRTWDEFYIPYKEAYYVLKGKPLLVHFVEFPTNKDDILQYAGQMPFFQQFTERWMFNEIKDQPDNVNAYGWPILEKQGNPVGDEVMNVSPGFWNGNLSANRENGELYRRHWLRVLQHNPASVWVNSYNETWEHTGVAPAYLNPEVAAASSGILSVWTDYYGDRMDDFYWVMTQQYNRLFMYRELFINSYLQEDQSNDIYQVKRNRIERTGTILPRRAPVLLVPKNFIRNFSGNVISDSLKVIGKVRGARPVEAVRSRKAAR
;
A
#
# COMPACT_ATOMS: atom_id res chain seq x y z
N MET A 1 41.67 -16.77 -46.68
CA MET A 1 43.03 -16.66 -46.12
C MET A 1 43.01 -15.65 -44.99
N ASN A 2 43.84 -15.89 -43.98
CA ASN A 2 43.81 -15.38 -42.61
C ASN A 2 43.78 -13.85 -42.40
N GLN A 3 43.13 -13.49 -41.29
CA GLN A 3 43.46 -12.49 -40.25
C GLN A 3 44.15 -11.17 -40.64
N GLN A 4 43.62 -10.05 -40.12
CA GLN A 4 44.23 -9.37 -38.97
C GLN A 4 43.32 -8.31 -38.32
N ILE A 5 43.41 -8.26 -37.00
CA ILE A 5 42.78 -7.35 -36.03
C ILE A 5 43.61 -6.06 -35.94
N ASN A 6 42.99 -4.90 -35.71
CA ASN A 6 43.41 -3.90 -34.71
C ASN A 6 42.39 -2.76 -34.53
N ASP A 7 42.08 -2.54 -33.24
CA ASP A 7 41.30 -1.52 -32.50
C ASP A 7 41.93 -0.09 -32.62
N PRO A 8 41.58 1.01 -31.90
CA PRO A 8 40.37 1.43 -31.15
C PRO A 8 39.95 2.92 -31.37
N HIS A 9 38.89 3.34 -30.65
CA HIS A 9 38.60 4.69 -30.10
C HIS A 9 37.62 5.67 -30.79
N LEU A 10 36.66 6.07 -29.94
CA LEU A 10 36.04 7.39 -29.73
C LEU A 10 34.90 7.91 -30.64
N VAL A 11 33.72 7.97 -30.01
CA VAL A 11 32.85 9.15 -29.77
C VAL A 11 32.34 9.93 -30.98
N VAL A 12 31.01 10.09 -31.07
CA VAL A 12 30.28 11.39 -31.05
C VAL A 12 28.78 11.13 -31.32
N CYS A 13 27.94 11.49 -30.34
CA CYS A 13 26.49 11.72 -30.51
C CYS A 13 26.20 12.84 -31.52
N ARG A 14 25.02 12.84 -32.17
CA ARG A 14 24.02 13.95 -32.17
C ARG A 14 22.87 13.74 -33.20
N PHE A 15 21.63 13.69 -32.66
CA PHE A 15 20.33 14.24 -33.14
C PHE A 15 19.78 13.85 -34.56
N LEU A 16 18.49 13.73 -34.89
CA LEU A 16 17.17 13.78 -34.22
C LEU A 16 16.04 13.61 -35.29
N LEU A 17 14.92 12.96 -34.88
CA LEU A 17 13.51 13.11 -35.31
C LEU A 17 12.89 12.39 -36.56
N CYS A 18 11.86 11.58 -36.24
CA CYS A 18 10.60 11.20 -36.94
C CYS A 18 10.68 10.43 -38.28
N VAL A 19 9.95 9.34 -38.55
CA VAL A 19 8.50 9.04 -38.40
C VAL A 19 8.28 7.50 -38.33
N LEU A 20 7.21 7.02 -37.64
CA LEU A 20 6.66 5.64 -37.72
C LEU A 20 5.99 5.36 -39.10
N PRO A 21 5.57 4.12 -39.49
CA PRO A 21 5.46 2.86 -38.72
C PRO A 21 6.01 1.57 -39.40
N TRP A 22 6.15 0.53 -38.57
CA TRP A 22 6.14 -0.92 -38.88
C TRP A 22 7.10 -1.47 -39.94
N PHE A 23 8.14 -2.19 -39.49
CA PHE A 23 8.41 -3.58 -39.88
C PHE A 23 9.31 -4.22 -38.81
N ALA A 24 8.86 -5.38 -38.32
CA ALA A 24 9.63 -6.21 -37.40
C ALA A 24 10.79 -6.89 -38.15
N PHE A 25 11.97 -6.88 -37.54
CA PHE A 25 12.96 -7.93 -37.74
C PHE A 25 13.43 -8.42 -36.36
N PRO A 26 13.53 -9.75 -36.18
CA PRO A 26 13.91 -10.35 -34.92
C PRO A 26 15.41 -10.17 -34.73
N LEU A 27 15.82 -9.68 -33.56
CA LEU A 27 17.18 -9.87 -33.11
C LEU A 27 17.27 -11.27 -32.51
N THR A 28 17.85 -12.20 -33.29
CA THR A 28 18.32 -13.49 -32.79
C THR A 28 19.61 -13.27 -32.01
N GLY A 29 19.52 -13.49 -30.71
CA GLY A 29 20.63 -13.66 -29.77
C GLY A 29 20.06 -14.39 -28.58
N GLU A 30 19.93 -15.71 -28.69
CA GLU A 30 19.47 -16.58 -27.61
C GLU A 30 20.56 -16.64 -26.52
N ALA A 31 20.41 -15.80 -25.50
CA ALA A 31 20.69 -16.23 -24.14
C ALA A 31 19.39 -16.85 -23.62
N GLN A 32 19.50 -18.12 -23.22
CA GLN A 32 18.39 -18.94 -22.75
C GLN A 32 17.92 -18.38 -21.40
N GLN A 33 16.90 -17.51 -21.39
CA GLN A 33 16.23 -17.09 -20.16
C GLN A 33 15.60 -18.33 -19.52
N ARG A 34 16.10 -18.73 -18.35
CA ARG A 34 15.50 -19.76 -17.51
C ARG A 34 14.88 -19.10 -16.28
N ASN A 35 13.56 -19.19 -16.26
CA ASN A 35 12.55 -19.15 -15.19
C ASN A 35 12.91 -18.58 -13.80
N ALA A 36 12.06 -17.64 -13.36
CA ALA A 36 12.28 -16.60 -12.36
C ALA A 36 11.18 -16.53 -11.28
N GLY A 37 11.36 -15.81 -10.16
CA GLY A 37 10.30 -15.67 -9.13
C GLY A 37 10.69 -15.07 -7.76
N ILE A 38 9.82 -14.24 -7.15
CA ILE A 38 9.89 -13.83 -5.72
C ILE A 38 8.52 -13.54 -5.09
N PHE A 39 8.44 -13.76 -3.77
CA PHE A 39 7.50 -13.14 -2.83
C PHE A 39 7.58 -11.60 -2.69
N TYR A 40 6.42 -10.98 -2.48
CA TYR A 40 6.22 -9.72 -1.80
C TYR A 40 5.30 -10.01 -0.62
N SER A 41 5.64 -9.50 0.56
CA SER A 41 4.59 -9.14 1.49
C SER A 41 3.79 -7.98 0.94
N SER A 42 2.55 -7.97 1.35
CA SER A 42 1.56 -6.90 1.33
C SER A 42 1.99 -5.47 1.74
N ILE A 43 3.28 -5.15 1.82
CA ILE A 43 3.74 -3.80 2.16
C ILE A 43 3.84 -2.88 0.92
N PHE A 44 4.00 -3.41 -0.30
CA PHE A 44 4.21 -2.59 -1.51
C PHE A 44 3.16 -2.70 -2.62
N ALA A 45 2.11 -3.50 -2.46
CA ALA A 45 1.00 -3.58 -3.44
C ALA A 45 0.02 -2.38 -3.37
N LYS A 46 0.52 -1.16 -3.19
CA LYS A 46 -0.29 0.07 -3.08
C LYS A 46 -0.75 0.65 -4.42
N THR A 47 -0.30 0.11 -5.56
CA THR A 47 -0.69 0.66 -6.88
C THR A 47 -1.11 -0.40 -7.92
N ALA A 48 -1.08 -1.69 -7.57
CA ALA A 48 -1.48 -2.76 -8.48
C ALA A 48 -2.88 -3.30 -8.12
N PRO A 49 -3.79 -3.49 -9.09
CA PRO A 49 -5.06 -4.15 -8.84
C PRO A 49 -4.83 -5.61 -8.46
N TYR A 50 -5.09 -5.97 -7.20
CA TYR A 50 -5.14 -7.38 -6.81
C TYR A 50 -6.32 -8.03 -7.53
N LYS A 51 -6.08 -9.13 -8.25
CA LYS A 51 -7.13 -9.90 -8.91
C LYS A 51 -6.99 -11.38 -8.56
N ARG A 52 -8.08 -11.95 -8.04
CA ARG A 52 -8.18 -13.23 -7.32
C ARG A 52 -8.96 -14.25 -8.15
N ILE A 53 -8.48 -15.50 -8.20
CA ILE A 53 -9.35 -16.64 -8.48
C ILE A 53 -9.84 -17.19 -7.15
N SER A 54 -11.15 -17.10 -6.91
CA SER A 54 -11.73 -17.42 -5.61
C SER A 54 -12.10 -18.91 -5.51
N GLY A 55 -11.64 -19.59 -4.46
CA GLY A 55 -12.01 -20.97 -4.12
C GLY A 55 -11.34 -22.06 -4.96
N TRP A 56 -10.40 -21.71 -5.83
CA TRP A 56 -9.64 -22.65 -6.64
C TRP A 56 -8.29 -23.03 -5.99
N GLY A 57 -8.07 -24.33 -5.84
CA GLY A 57 -6.98 -24.89 -5.03
C GLY A 57 -7.42 -25.32 -3.63
N ALA A 58 -8.66 -25.04 -3.20
CA ALA A 58 -9.16 -25.51 -1.91
C ALA A 58 -9.11 -27.06 -1.82
N ASN A 59 -8.50 -27.61 -0.77
CA ASN A 59 -8.25 -29.05 -0.59
C ASN A 59 -7.32 -29.69 -1.63
N ALA A 60 -6.55 -28.90 -2.39
CA ALA A 60 -5.48 -29.44 -3.20
C ALA A 60 -4.40 -30.06 -2.30
N ARG A 61 -3.80 -31.15 -2.77
CA ARG A 61 -2.70 -31.85 -2.09
C ARG A 61 -1.38 -31.13 -2.31
N ASN A 62 -1.15 -30.63 -3.53
CA ASN A 62 0.06 -29.92 -3.90
C ASN A 62 -0.27 -28.71 -4.77
N TYR A 63 0.62 -27.73 -4.73
CA TYR A 63 0.53 -26.48 -5.47
C TYR A 63 1.89 -26.20 -6.09
N PHE A 64 1.89 -25.68 -7.32
CA PHE A 64 3.09 -25.38 -8.10
C PHE A 64 2.96 -24.01 -8.78
N LEU A 65 4.10 -23.38 -9.00
CA LEU A 65 4.26 -22.24 -9.91
C LEU A 65 5.30 -22.63 -10.95
N LYS A 66 4.84 -22.88 -12.17
CA LYS A 66 5.67 -23.33 -13.27
C LYS A 66 5.02 -22.94 -14.59
N ASP A 67 5.83 -22.51 -15.55
CA ASP A 67 5.39 -22.22 -16.91
C ASP A 67 4.95 -23.50 -17.63
N VAL A 68 3.66 -23.82 -17.63
CA VAL A 68 3.15 -25.02 -18.30
C VAL A 68 2.77 -24.75 -19.75
N ASN A 69 2.78 -23.49 -20.20
CA ASN A 69 2.36 -23.08 -21.53
C ASN A 69 3.53 -22.70 -22.47
N GLY A 70 4.71 -22.41 -21.91
CA GLY A 70 5.95 -22.04 -22.59
C GLY A 70 6.06 -20.56 -22.96
N ASP A 71 5.33 -19.67 -22.29
CA ASP A 71 5.34 -18.22 -22.56
C ASP A 71 6.37 -17.42 -21.72
N GLY A 72 7.20 -18.13 -20.95
CA GLY A 72 8.22 -17.58 -20.07
C GLY A 72 7.67 -17.07 -18.74
N LYS A 73 6.44 -17.45 -18.37
CA LYS A 73 5.78 -17.04 -17.13
C LYS A 73 5.29 -18.25 -16.36
N ASP A 74 5.50 -18.23 -15.05
CA ASP A 74 4.96 -19.27 -14.19
C ASP A 74 3.43 -19.20 -14.13
N ASP A 75 2.81 -20.33 -14.39
CA ASP A 75 1.39 -20.57 -14.23
C ASP A 75 1.11 -21.14 -12.84
N ALA A 76 -0.08 -20.86 -12.32
CA ALA A 76 -0.54 -21.54 -11.13
C ALA A 76 -1.01 -22.94 -11.49
N VAL A 77 -0.50 -23.96 -10.81
CA VAL A 77 -0.92 -25.36 -11.02
C VAL A 77 -1.24 -26.01 -9.69
N VAL A 78 -2.36 -26.74 -9.64
CA VAL A 78 -2.81 -27.48 -8.45
C VAL A 78 -2.97 -28.95 -8.77
N TYR A 79 -2.62 -29.78 -7.79
CA TYR A 79 -2.83 -31.21 -7.81
C TYR A 79 -3.75 -31.62 -6.67
N TYR A 80 -4.85 -32.31 -7.00
CA TYR A 80 -5.83 -32.82 -6.07
C TYR A 80 -5.68 -34.32 -5.83
N VAL A 81 -6.18 -34.76 -4.68
CA VAL A 81 -6.48 -36.17 -4.39
C VAL A 81 -7.33 -36.75 -5.53
N GLY A 82 -7.03 -37.99 -5.94
CA GLY A 82 -7.64 -38.65 -7.10
C GLY A 82 -6.92 -38.39 -8.43
N GLY A 83 -5.71 -37.82 -8.40
CA GLY A 83 -4.84 -37.71 -9.57
C GLY A 83 -5.19 -36.56 -10.53
N LYS A 84 -5.90 -35.53 -10.05
CA LYS A 84 -6.39 -34.43 -10.88
C LYS A 84 -5.44 -33.22 -10.83
N TRP A 85 -4.94 -32.82 -11.99
CA TRP A 85 -4.19 -31.59 -12.22
C TRP A 85 -5.07 -30.51 -12.84
N GLN A 86 -5.01 -29.30 -12.32
CA GLN A 86 -5.59 -28.11 -12.94
C GLN A 86 -4.55 -27.00 -13.02
N ALA A 87 -4.61 -26.19 -14.08
CA ALA A 87 -3.77 -25.00 -14.21
C ALA A 87 -4.64 -23.77 -14.47
N ALA A 88 -4.21 -22.64 -13.91
CA ALA A 88 -4.70 -21.32 -14.23
C ALA A 88 -3.53 -20.55 -14.87
N ILE A 89 -3.65 -20.30 -16.16
CA ILE A 89 -2.56 -19.74 -16.97
C ILE A 89 -2.34 -18.27 -16.63
N SER A 90 -1.10 -17.87 -16.41
CA SER A 90 -0.70 -16.49 -16.18
C SER A 90 -0.58 -15.71 -17.50
N ASP A 91 -1.01 -14.46 -17.53
CA ASP A 91 -0.70 -13.53 -18.63
C ASP A 91 0.37 -12.49 -18.26
N GLY A 92 0.87 -12.51 -17.03
CA GLY A 92 1.73 -11.47 -16.48
C GLY A 92 1.10 -10.56 -15.47
N VAL A 93 -0.21 -10.58 -15.38
CA VAL A 93 -0.96 -9.72 -14.48
C VAL A 93 -2.07 -10.55 -13.80
N TYR A 94 -2.61 -11.54 -14.48
CA TYR A 94 -3.76 -12.33 -14.07
C TYR A 94 -3.52 -13.81 -14.31
N PHE A 95 -4.09 -14.63 -13.43
CA PHE A 95 -4.40 -16.01 -13.76
C PHE A 95 -5.75 -16.08 -14.49
N THR A 96 -5.78 -16.79 -15.61
CA THR A 96 -6.99 -17.14 -16.35
C THR A 96 -7.86 -18.12 -15.55
N ASN A 97 -9.11 -18.32 -15.99
CA ASN A 97 -9.95 -19.31 -15.34
C ASN A 97 -9.28 -20.70 -15.35
N PRO A 98 -9.29 -21.41 -14.21
CA PRO A 98 -8.63 -22.71 -14.14
C PRO A 98 -9.23 -23.72 -15.09
N ARG A 99 -8.37 -24.56 -15.67
CA ARG A 99 -8.76 -25.66 -16.55
C ARG A 99 -8.18 -26.98 -16.06
N ASP A 100 -8.86 -28.07 -16.38
CA ASP A 100 -8.34 -29.42 -16.15
C ASP A 100 -7.20 -29.67 -17.13
N MET A 101 -6.03 -30.03 -16.60
CA MET A 101 -4.86 -30.41 -17.39
C MET A 101 -4.78 -31.93 -17.53
N LEU A 102 -5.14 -32.68 -16.48
CA LEU A 102 -5.12 -34.15 -16.45
C LEU A 102 -5.98 -34.69 -15.31
N ILE A 103 -6.65 -35.81 -15.54
CA ILE A 103 -7.20 -36.66 -14.47
C ILE A 103 -6.60 -38.05 -14.68
N TYR A 104 -5.69 -38.44 -13.80
CA TYR A 104 -5.02 -39.74 -13.88
C TYR A 104 -5.51 -40.67 -12.77
N LYS A 105 -5.77 -41.93 -13.10
CA LYS A 105 -6.07 -43.00 -12.14
C LYS A 105 -5.11 -44.16 -12.44
N ALA A 106 -4.06 -44.27 -11.65
CA ALA A 106 -3.11 -45.37 -11.73
C ALA A 106 -3.82 -46.71 -11.48
N ALA A 107 -3.48 -47.72 -12.29
CA ALA A 107 -4.15 -49.01 -12.28
C ALA A 107 -3.75 -49.92 -11.11
N VAL A 108 -2.56 -49.70 -10.53
CA VAL A 108 -1.94 -50.59 -9.53
C VAL A 108 -1.64 -49.87 -8.22
N THR A 109 -1.13 -48.64 -8.29
CA THR A 109 -0.89 -47.77 -7.14
C THR A 109 -2.09 -46.85 -6.93
N LEU A 110 -2.53 -46.64 -5.70
CA LEU A 110 -3.51 -45.58 -5.42
C LEU A 110 -2.86 -44.24 -5.81
N THR A 111 -3.49 -43.44 -6.67
CA THR A 111 -2.93 -42.14 -7.11
C THR A 111 -2.64 -41.18 -5.97
N ASP A 112 -3.27 -41.41 -4.83
CA ASP A 112 -3.04 -40.68 -3.58
C ASP A 112 -1.77 -41.13 -2.85
N GLN A 113 -0.98 -42.04 -3.40
CA GLN A 113 0.35 -42.40 -2.91
C GLN A 113 1.46 -41.86 -3.81
N LEU A 114 1.13 -41.39 -5.01
CA LEU A 114 2.10 -40.76 -5.91
C LEU A 114 2.50 -39.37 -5.39
N LEU A 115 3.78 -39.06 -5.49
CA LEU A 115 4.33 -37.74 -5.23
C LEU A 115 4.36 -36.94 -6.53
N PRO A 116 3.57 -35.86 -6.65
CA PRO A 116 3.58 -35.00 -7.83
C PRO A 116 4.82 -34.10 -7.81
N LEU A 117 5.50 -34.01 -8.94
CA LEU A 117 6.63 -33.13 -9.24
C LEU A 117 6.33 -32.39 -10.56
N MET A 118 7.07 -31.31 -10.83
CA MET A 118 6.91 -30.54 -12.06
C MET A 118 8.22 -29.91 -12.52
N GLY A 119 8.53 -30.05 -13.80
CA GLY A 119 9.77 -29.56 -14.42
C GLY A 119 9.77 -29.78 -15.94
N ASP A 120 10.57 -29.02 -16.68
CA ASP A 120 10.71 -29.18 -18.13
C ASP A 120 11.65 -30.35 -18.44
N VAL A 121 11.13 -31.57 -18.33
CA VAL A 121 11.96 -32.77 -18.50
C VAL A 121 12.20 -33.10 -19.98
N ASN A 122 11.45 -32.50 -20.91
CA ASN A 122 11.61 -32.76 -22.34
C ASN A 122 12.41 -31.68 -23.10
N GLY A 123 12.63 -30.52 -22.49
CA GLY A 123 13.44 -29.41 -23.00
C GLY A 123 12.69 -28.50 -23.98
N ASP A 124 11.35 -28.55 -23.99
CA ASP A 124 10.51 -27.68 -24.84
C ASP A 124 10.10 -26.37 -24.17
N LYS A 125 10.69 -26.07 -23.00
CA LYS A 125 10.44 -24.92 -22.14
C LYS A 125 9.06 -24.90 -21.49
N LYS A 126 8.35 -26.03 -21.50
CA LYS A 126 7.09 -26.18 -20.76
C LYS A 126 7.30 -27.15 -19.62
N ALA A 127 6.79 -26.80 -18.46
CA ALA A 127 6.86 -27.68 -17.31
C ALA A 127 5.90 -28.85 -17.48
N ASP A 128 6.46 -30.06 -17.36
CA ASP A 128 5.75 -31.33 -17.43
C ASP A 128 5.33 -31.79 -16.04
N ALA A 129 4.20 -32.50 -15.97
CA ALA A 129 3.79 -33.15 -14.73
C ALA A 129 4.52 -34.50 -14.60
N VAL A 130 5.12 -34.75 -13.44
CA VAL A 130 5.80 -36.01 -13.14
C VAL A 130 5.22 -36.62 -11.87
N PHE A 131 5.00 -37.92 -11.89
CA PHE A 131 4.58 -38.70 -10.75
C PHE A 131 5.71 -39.62 -10.32
N PHE A 132 6.12 -39.52 -9.06
CA PHE A 132 7.03 -40.46 -8.45
C PHE A 132 6.26 -41.42 -7.52
N ASP A 133 6.46 -42.72 -7.70
CA ASP A 133 5.93 -43.75 -6.82
C ASP A 133 6.98 -44.10 -5.75
N PRO A 134 6.81 -43.71 -4.47
CA PRO A 134 7.79 -43.97 -3.42
C PRO A 134 7.91 -45.45 -3.05
N GLY A 135 6.90 -46.28 -3.34
CA GLY A 135 6.89 -47.71 -3.05
C GLY A 135 7.66 -48.52 -4.09
N THR A 136 7.56 -48.14 -5.37
CA THR A 136 8.20 -48.87 -6.48
C THR A 136 9.43 -48.18 -7.05
N GLY A 137 9.62 -46.87 -6.82
CA GLY A 137 10.66 -46.07 -7.47
C GLY A 137 10.38 -45.79 -8.95
N ASN A 138 9.10 -45.82 -9.35
CA ASN A 138 8.71 -45.54 -10.74
C ASN A 138 8.52 -44.03 -10.94
N TRP A 139 8.98 -43.53 -12.10
CA TRP A 139 8.82 -42.15 -12.53
C TRP A 139 7.94 -42.14 -13.78
N LEU A 140 6.75 -41.56 -13.68
CA LEU A 140 5.82 -41.41 -14.80
C LEU A 140 5.74 -39.94 -15.19
N VAL A 141 5.94 -39.66 -16.48
CA VAL A 141 5.95 -38.29 -17.03
C VAL A 141 4.72 -38.10 -17.91
N ALA A 142 4.02 -36.99 -17.69
CA ALA A 142 2.90 -36.52 -18.46
C ALA A 142 3.29 -35.17 -19.08
N VAL A 143 3.78 -35.24 -20.32
CA VAL A 143 4.31 -34.08 -21.07
C VAL A 143 3.23 -33.02 -21.29
N SER A 144 3.55 -31.76 -21.07
CA SER A 144 2.68 -30.63 -21.39
C SER A 144 2.73 -30.31 -22.89
N ASN A 145 1.56 -30.10 -23.50
CA ASN A 145 1.49 -29.51 -24.84
C ASN A 145 1.15 -28.00 -24.81
N GLY A 146 1.17 -27.39 -23.62
CA GLY A 146 0.75 -26.02 -23.37
C GLY A 146 -0.75 -25.83 -23.13
N TRP A 147 -1.55 -26.88 -23.33
CA TRP A 147 -2.99 -26.89 -23.08
C TRP A 147 -3.43 -27.95 -22.07
N VAL A 148 -2.89 -29.16 -22.15
CA VAL A 148 -3.17 -30.32 -21.28
C VAL A 148 -1.90 -31.14 -21.09
N PHE A 149 -1.86 -31.99 -20.06
CA PHE A 149 -0.81 -33.01 -19.95
C PHE A 149 -1.23 -34.26 -20.73
N ALA A 150 -0.26 -34.90 -21.39
CA ALA A 150 -0.44 -36.17 -22.06
C ALA A 150 -0.73 -37.31 -21.06
N ALA A 151 -1.11 -38.49 -21.58
CA ALA A 151 -1.20 -39.68 -20.75
C ALA A 151 0.18 -39.99 -20.12
N PRO A 152 0.27 -40.26 -18.80
CA PRO A 152 1.55 -40.53 -18.16
C PRO A 152 2.26 -41.75 -18.76
N VAL A 153 3.53 -41.59 -19.11
CA VAL A 153 4.42 -42.66 -19.60
C VAL A 153 5.51 -42.91 -18.58
N GLN A 154 5.80 -44.16 -18.27
CA GLN A 154 6.89 -44.50 -17.35
C GLN A 154 8.24 -44.28 -18.02
N TRP A 155 9.01 -43.30 -17.53
CA TRP A 155 10.35 -42.96 -18.01
C TRP A 155 11.46 -43.67 -17.24
N SER A 156 11.17 -44.12 -16.01
CA SER A 156 12.09 -44.91 -15.19
C SER A 156 11.33 -45.85 -14.27
N ALA A 157 11.93 -47.00 -13.98
CA ALA A 157 11.38 -48.03 -13.10
C ALA A 157 12.39 -48.42 -12.02
N GLY A 158 11.92 -48.63 -10.78
CA GLY A 158 12.75 -49.18 -9.70
C GLY A 158 13.81 -48.24 -9.13
N ASN A 159 13.82 -46.95 -9.46
CA ASN A 159 14.86 -46.01 -9.08
C ASN A 159 14.37 -45.04 -8.00
N GLY A 160 15.01 -45.07 -6.84
CA GLY A 160 14.70 -44.18 -5.72
C GLY A 160 13.63 -44.69 -4.76
N ALA A 161 13.21 -45.96 -4.83
CA ALA A 161 12.31 -46.54 -3.84
C ALA A 161 12.83 -46.33 -2.40
N GLY A 162 11.99 -45.78 -1.52
CA GLY A 162 12.39 -45.40 -0.16
C GLY A 162 13.31 -44.18 -0.04
N SER A 163 13.48 -43.39 -1.09
CA SER A 163 14.19 -42.10 -1.01
C SER A 163 13.44 -41.10 -0.12
N ALA A 164 14.20 -40.24 0.55
CA ALA A 164 13.68 -39.27 1.50
C ALA A 164 13.18 -37.99 0.80
N LYS A 165 13.80 -37.60 -0.31
CA LYS A 165 13.39 -36.45 -1.14
C LYS A 165 13.62 -36.75 -2.62
N GLN A 166 12.84 -36.11 -3.48
CA GLN A 166 12.87 -36.24 -4.93
C GLN A 166 12.74 -34.85 -5.57
N PHE A 167 13.47 -34.62 -6.65
CA PHE A 167 13.54 -33.33 -7.33
C PHE A 167 13.54 -33.53 -8.85
N LEU A 168 13.15 -32.46 -9.53
CA LEU A 168 13.42 -32.23 -10.94
C LEU A 168 14.23 -30.94 -11.02
N ALA A 169 15.42 -31.01 -11.63
CA ALA A 169 16.30 -29.87 -11.82
C ALA A 169 17.31 -30.15 -12.92
N ASP A 170 17.63 -29.16 -13.75
CA ASP A 170 18.69 -29.28 -14.76
C ASP A 170 20.07 -29.26 -14.11
N VAL A 171 20.59 -30.42 -13.73
CA VAL A 171 21.87 -30.53 -13.01
C VAL A 171 23.07 -30.63 -13.95
N ASN A 172 22.86 -30.81 -15.25
CA ASN A 172 23.93 -30.85 -16.25
C ASN A 172 24.00 -29.58 -17.13
N GLY A 173 23.02 -28.70 -17.00
CA GLY A 173 22.87 -27.45 -17.72
C GLY A 173 22.49 -27.61 -19.19
N ASP A 174 21.89 -28.73 -19.61
CA ASP A 174 21.50 -29.01 -21.01
C ASP A 174 20.13 -28.42 -21.41
N GLY A 175 19.42 -27.84 -20.44
CA GLY A 175 18.11 -27.21 -20.60
C GLY A 175 16.94 -28.11 -20.29
N LYS A 176 17.17 -29.30 -19.74
CA LYS A 176 16.12 -30.22 -19.32
C LYS A 176 16.26 -30.50 -17.83
N ASP A 177 15.12 -30.56 -17.16
CA ASP A 177 15.10 -31.00 -15.78
C ASP A 177 15.39 -32.50 -15.69
N ASP A 178 16.42 -32.85 -14.93
CA ASP A 178 16.84 -34.22 -14.65
C ASP A 178 16.12 -34.76 -13.41
N ALA A 179 15.98 -36.09 -13.33
CA ALA A 179 15.42 -36.72 -12.15
C ALA A 179 16.49 -36.91 -11.07
N VAL A 180 16.26 -36.34 -9.88
CA VAL A 180 17.18 -36.44 -8.76
C VAL A 180 16.46 -37.01 -7.54
N PHE A 181 17.11 -37.90 -6.81
CA PHE A 181 16.62 -38.33 -5.50
C PHE A 181 17.71 -38.39 -4.44
N PHE A 182 17.30 -38.13 -3.21
CA PHE A 182 18.14 -38.18 -2.03
C PHE A 182 17.78 -39.39 -1.16
N LEU A 183 18.76 -40.26 -0.92
CA LEU A 183 18.66 -41.41 -0.02
C LEU A 183 19.44 -41.11 1.27
N ASN A 184 18.73 -41.10 2.40
CA ASN A 184 19.35 -41.00 3.72
C ASN A 184 19.35 -42.33 4.48
N ARG A 185 19.45 -43.45 3.75
CA ARG A 185 19.59 -44.78 4.37
C ARG A 185 20.90 -44.84 5.15
N ASP A 186 20.85 -45.40 6.35
CA ASP A 186 22.01 -45.56 7.24
C ASP A 186 22.76 -44.24 7.54
N ARG A 187 22.06 -43.10 7.43
CA ARG A 187 22.61 -41.74 7.58
C ARG A 187 23.77 -41.42 6.61
N GLU A 188 23.77 -42.01 5.42
CA GLU A 188 24.81 -41.74 4.42
C GLU A 188 24.56 -40.48 3.58
N GLY A 189 23.32 -40.02 3.43
CA GLY A 189 22.94 -38.85 2.64
C GLY A 189 23.53 -38.83 1.22
N CYS A 190 22.99 -39.65 0.33
CA CYS A 190 23.46 -39.81 -1.04
C CYS A 190 22.46 -39.28 -2.06
N TRP A 191 22.97 -38.54 -3.03
CA TRP A 191 22.20 -37.96 -4.14
C TRP A 191 22.47 -38.76 -5.42
N TYR A 192 21.39 -39.17 -6.08
CA TYR A 192 21.44 -39.90 -7.34
C TYR A 192 20.72 -39.10 -8.41
N VAL A 193 21.29 -39.10 -9.61
CA VAL A 193 20.79 -38.33 -10.75
C VAL A 193 20.60 -39.28 -11.93
N GLY A 194 19.42 -39.23 -12.54
CA GLY A 194 19.11 -39.81 -13.84
C GLY A 194 18.87 -38.71 -14.85
N LEU A 195 19.82 -38.52 -15.77
CA LEU A 195 19.76 -37.45 -16.76
C LEU A 195 18.60 -37.64 -17.74
N SER A 196 17.86 -36.58 -18.06
CA SER A 196 16.78 -36.66 -19.04
C SER A 196 17.33 -36.75 -20.47
N ASP A 197 16.79 -37.68 -21.26
CA ASP A 197 17.07 -37.74 -22.70
C ASP A 197 16.16 -36.82 -23.53
N GLY A 198 15.13 -36.25 -22.90
CA GLY A 198 14.08 -35.42 -23.50
C GLY A 198 13.17 -36.15 -24.50
N LYS A 199 13.26 -37.48 -24.59
CA LYS A 199 12.60 -38.32 -25.61
C LYS A 199 11.84 -39.49 -25.02
N GLY A 200 11.70 -39.57 -23.70
CA GLY A 200 10.92 -40.62 -23.05
C GLY A 200 11.64 -41.39 -21.94
N GLY A 201 12.83 -40.94 -21.51
CA GLY A 201 13.60 -41.65 -20.50
C GLY A 201 14.44 -40.77 -19.59
N PHE A 202 14.53 -41.18 -18.33
CA PHE A 202 15.65 -40.80 -17.48
C PHE A 202 16.72 -41.88 -17.64
N GLY A 203 17.95 -41.45 -17.94
CA GLY A 203 19.11 -42.32 -18.09
C GLY A 203 19.43 -43.09 -16.80
N ARG A 204 20.54 -43.83 -16.84
CA ARG A 204 20.99 -44.59 -15.67
C ARG A 204 21.20 -43.64 -14.48
N PHE A 205 20.53 -43.93 -13.37
CA PHE A 205 20.75 -43.21 -12.12
C PHE A 205 22.15 -43.52 -11.58
N THR A 206 22.98 -42.49 -11.46
CA THR A 206 24.32 -42.58 -10.89
C THR A 206 24.41 -41.70 -9.66
N ARG A 207 25.30 -42.10 -8.75
CA ARG A 207 25.50 -41.40 -7.48
C ARG A 207 26.43 -40.22 -7.71
N TRP A 208 25.92 -39.01 -7.55
CA TRP A 208 26.67 -37.78 -7.82
C TRP A 208 27.42 -37.28 -6.59
N ILE A 209 26.87 -37.46 -5.39
CA ILE A 209 27.54 -37.20 -4.12
C ILE A 209 26.98 -38.09 -3.01
N CYS A 210 27.78 -38.36 -1.98
CA CYS A 210 27.36 -38.97 -0.72
C CYS A 210 27.97 -38.22 0.46
N ARG A 211 27.43 -38.49 1.65
CA ARG A 211 27.79 -37.83 2.92
C ARG A 211 27.53 -36.34 2.88
N PHE A 212 26.52 -35.93 2.12
CA PHE A 212 26.10 -34.54 1.99
C PHE A 212 24.60 -34.41 2.29
N GLY A 213 24.27 -33.64 3.32
CA GLY A 213 22.88 -33.45 3.76
C GLY A 213 22.30 -34.53 4.68
N TYR A 214 23.10 -35.48 5.16
CA TYR A 214 22.62 -36.59 6.00
C TYR A 214 22.09 -36.18 7.40
N THR A 215 22.53 -35.01 7.89
CA THR A 215 22.04 -34.35 9.12
C THR A 215 21.07 -33.21 8.87
N ALA A 216 20.90 -32.79 7.62
CA ALA A 216 20.10 -31.64 7.29
C ALA A 216 18.59 -31.93 7.40
N ASP A 217 17.84 -30.95 7.88
CA ASP A 217 16.38 -31.01 7.96
C ASP A 217 15.76 -30.86 6.58
N GLU A 218 16.42 -30.11 5.69
CA GLU A 218 15.92 -29.81 4.35
C GLU A 218 17.00 -29.99 3.28
N GLN A 219 16.55 -30.43 2.11
CA GLN A 219 17.35 -30.65 0.91
C GLN A 219 16.63 -29.98 -0.25
N LEU A 220 17.39 -29.25 -1.07
CA LEU A 220 16.89 -28.41 -2.16
C LEU A 220 17.83 -28.56 -3.37
N MET A 221 17.33 -28.24 -4.56
CA MET A 221 18.11 -28.14 -5.80
C MET A 221 17.85 -26.79 -6.44
N ALA A 222 18.91 -26.02 -6.71
CA ALA A 222 18.82 -24.74 -7.42
C ALA A 222 20.22 -24.30 -7.89
N ASP A 223 20.30 -23.57 -9.00
CA ASP A 223 21.56 -23.00 -9.50
C ASP A 223 21.98 -21.80 -8.64
N VAL A 224 22.68 -22.03 -7.54
CA VAL A 224 23.03 -20.96 -6.59
C VAL A 224 24.30 -20.23 -7.00
N ASN A 225 25.03 -20.73 -7.99
CA ASN A 225 26.27 -20.13 -8.47
C ASN A 225 26.11 -19.32 -9.79
N GLY A 226 25.01 -19.51 -10.50
CA GLY A 226 24.67 -18.86 -11.76
C GLY A 226 25.38 -19.45 -12.98
N ASP A 227 25.78 -20.72 -12.93
CA ASP A 227 26.49 -21.37 -14.03
C ASP A 227 25.57 -22.12 -15.02
N GLY A 228 24.27 -22.09 -14.76
CA GLY A 228 23.22 -22.73 -15.55
C GLY A 228 22.94 -24.19 -15.16
N ALA A 229 23.63 -24.76 -14.18
CA ALA A 229 23.37 -26.09 -13.65
C ALA A 229 22.91 -26.01 -12.19
N ALA A 230 21.89 -26.79 -11.84
CA ALA A 230 21.36 -26.81 -10.48
C ALA A 230 22.31 -27.51 -9.50
N ASP A 231 22.55 -26.85 -8.37
CA ASP A 231 23.36 -27.30 -7.26
C ASP A 231 22.52 -27.95 -6.17
N ALA A 232 23.15 -28.78 -5.33
CA ALA A 232 22.49 -29.30 -4.13
C ALA A 232 22.69 -28.35 -2.95
N VAL A 233 21.59 -27.92 -2.34
CA VAL A 233 21.60 -27.04 -1.17
C VAL A 233 20.95 -27.77 0.00
N VAL A 234 21.58 -27.73 1.17
CA VAL A 234 21.07 -28.41 2.39
C VAL A 234 21.05 -27.46 3.56
N MET A 235 20.04 -27.59 4.41
CA MET A 235 19.78 -26.68 5.52
C MET A 235 19.52 -27.44 6.83
N GLU A 236 20.29 -27.10 7.86
CA GLU A 236 20.08 -27.52 9.24
C GLU A 236 19.30 -26.42 9.99
N LYS A 237 18.05 -26.70 10.36
CA LYS A 237 17.17 -25.74 11.01
C LYS A 237 17.62 -25.40 12.42
N ILE A 238 18.29 -26.32 13.13
CA ILE A 238 18.68 -26.09 14.54
C ILE A 238 19.64 -24.90 14.72
N ASN A 239 20.55 -24.70 13.76
CA ASN A 239 21.62 -23.70 13.79
C ASN A 239 21.51 -22.71 12.62
N GLY A 240 20.59 -22.93 11.69
CA GLY A 240 20.39 -22.09 10.52
C GLY A 240 21.54 -22.22 9.52
N THR A 241 22.10 -23.43 9.38
CA THR A 241 23.31 -23.70 8.60
C THR A 241 22.96 -24.18 7.19
N TRP A 242 23.42 -23.44 6.19
CA TRP A 242 23.27 -23.73 4.77
C TRP A 242 24.59 -24.18 4.18
N ARG A 243 24.58 -25.35 3.54
CA ARG A 243 25.73 -25.89 2.81
C ARG A 243 25.35 -26.16 1.37
N VAL A 244 26.32 -26.05 0.49
CA VAL A 244 26.13 -26.20 -0.95
C VAL A 244 27.10 -27.24 -1.49
N ALA A 245 26.64 -28.06 -2.42
CA ALA A 245 27.47 -28.88 -3.28
C ALA A 245 27.19 -28.47 -4.73
N LEU A 246 28.21 -27.90 -5.38
CA LEU A 246 28.08 -27.34 -6.72
C LEU A 246 28.08 -28.44 -7.78
N SER A 247 27.28 -28.30 -8.82
CA SER A 247 27.33 -29.19 -9.98
C SER A 247 28.53 -28.86 -10.86
N ASP A 248 29.26 -29.88 -11.31
CA ASP A 248 30.21 -29.76 -12.43
C ASP A 248 29.64 -30.35 -13.74
N ARG A 249 28.31 -30.56 -13.75
CA ARG A 249 27.52 -31.19 -14.82
C ARG A 249 27.70 -32.69 -14.97
N THR A 250 28.59 -33.30 -14.16
CA THR A 250 28.80 -34.75 -14.13
C THR A 250 28.69 -35.36 -12.72
N LYS A 251 28.88 -34.53 -11.69
CA LYS A 251 28.74 -34.86 -10.26
C LYS A 251 28.46 -33.57 -9.47
N LEU A 252 28.13 -33.75 -8.19
CA LEU A 252 28.05 -32.67 -7.21
C LEU A 252 29.32 -32.68 -6.36
N ALA A 253 29.93 -31.51 -6.15
CA ALA A 253 31.14 -31.32 -5.35
C ALA A 253 30.83 -30.45 -4.13
N ASP A 254 31.06 -30.97 -2.92
CA ASP A 254 30.84 -30.24 -1.65
C ASP A 254 31.65 -28.93 -1.63
N ALA A 255 30.94 -27.80 -1.69
CA ALA A 255 31.50 -26.46 -1.63
C ALA A 255 31.49 -25.88 -0.21
N GLY A 256 31.07 -26.67 0.79
CA GLY A 256 31.17 -26.33 2.20
C GLY A 256 30.02 -25.46 2.71
N LEU A 257 30.33 -24.70 3.77
CA LEU A 257 29.41 -23.80 4.45
C LEU A 257 29.27 -22.50 3.68
N TRP A 258 28.04 -22.15 3.29
CA TRP A 258 27.74 -20.89 2.60
C TRP A 258 27.07 -19.87 3.53
N ARG A 259 26.33 -20.32 4.56
CA ARG A 259 25.70 -19.44 5.56
C ARG A 259 25.45 -20.17 6.87
N SER A 260 25.53 -19.46 7.99
CA SER A 260 25.09 -19.93 9.30
C SER A 260 24.23 -18.88 10.00
N GLY A 261 23.38 -19.32 10.94
CA GLY A 261 22.51 -18.43 11.72
C GLY A 261 21.27 -17.89 10.99
N PHE A 262 21.08 -18.22 9.71
CA PHE A 262 19.96 -17.71 8.91
C PHE A 262 18.85 -18.76 8.82
N GLY A 263 17.73 -18.56 9.52
CA GLY A 263 16.61 -19.52 9.53
C GLY A 263 16.62 -20.51 10.69
N GLN A 264 17.20 -20.13 11.83
CA GLN A 264 17.17 -20.95 13.06
C GLN A 264 15.73 -21.23 13.53
N GLY A 265 15.36 -22.51 13.58
CA GLY A 265 14.03 -22.98 13.96
C GLY A 265 12.94 -22.52 13.01
N CYS A 266 13.27 -22.27 11.74
CA CYS A 266 12.27 -21.91 10.72
C CYS A 266 11.33 -23.09 10.43
N GLU A 267 10.11 -22.77 10.00
CA GLU A 267 9.11 -23.78 9.65
C GLU A 267 9.37 -24.34 8.25
N ASN A 268 9.75 -23.46 7.31
CA ASN A 268 9.92 -23.80 5.90
C ASN A 268 11.11 -23.04 5.28
N VAL A 269 11.65 -23.58 4.20
CA VAL A 269 12.78 -23.04 3.45
C VAL A 269 12.63 -23.27 1.96
N LEU A 270 13.34 -22.47 1.16
CA LEU A 270 13.38 -22.60 -0.29
C LEU A 270 14.69 -22.06 -0.85
N ALA A 271 15.02 -22.50 -2.06
CA ALA A 271 16.08 -21.94 -2.88
C ALA A 271 15.49 -21.57 -4.24
N TYR A 272 15.67 -20.31 -4.64
CA TYR A 272 15.05 -19.75 -5.84
C TYR A 272 15.79 -18.46 -6.25
N ASP A 273 16.02 -18.22 -7.55
CA ASP A 273 16.58 -16.93 -8.03
C ASP A 273 15.55 -15.83 -7.84
N VAL A 274 15.70 -15.18 -6.70
CA VAL A 274 14.74 -14.24 -6.21
C VAL A 274 15.03 -12.91 -6.92
N ASP A 275 16.21 -12.34 -6.81
CA ASP A 275 16.46 -11.01 -7.37
C ASP A 275 16.61 -10.92 -8.91
N LYS A 276 16.58 -12.07 -9.61
CA LYS A 276 16.76 -12.28 -11.06
C LYS A 276 18.18 -11.99 -11.53
N ASP A 277 19.17 -12.40 -10.74
CA ASP A 277 20.58 -12.27 -11.09
C ASP A 277 21.19 -13.55 -11.68
N ASP A 278 20.32 -14.49 -12.06
CA ASP A 278 20.59 -15.85 -12.53
C ASP A 278 21.18 -16.76 -11.45
N LYS A 279 21.21 -16.34 -10.17
CA LYS A 279 21.65 -17.17 -9.04
C LYS A 279 20.50 -17.37 -8.06
N ALA A 280 20.30 -18.62 -7.67
CA ALA A 280 19.33 -18.96 -6.67
C ALA A 280 19.73 -18.47 -5.29
N ASP A 281 18.83 -17.70 -4.69
CA ASP A 281 18.90 -17.21 -3.33
C ASP A 281 18.28 -18.21 -2.37
N ILE A 282 18.48 -17.99 -1.07
CA ILE A 282 17.83 -18.78 -0.02
C ILE A 282 16.79 -17.95 0.73
N ALA A 283 15.69 -18.59 1.10
CA ALA A 283 14.72 -17.99 1.99
C ALA A 283 14.22 -18.96 3.04
N TYR A 284 13.79 -18.42 4.18
CA TYR A 284 13.09 -19.19 5.20
C TYR A 284 11.83 -18.47 5.68
N TYR A 285 10.90 -19.28 6.17
CA TYR A 285 9.70 -18.79 6.84
C TYR A 285 9.72 -19.11 8.33
N LYS A 286 9.36 -18.14 9.16
CA LYS A 286 9.13 -18.32 10.60
C LYS A 286 8.08 -17.35 11.11
N GLU A 287 7.11 -17.82 11.90
CA GLU A 287 6.22 -16.97 12.72
C GLU A 287 5.41 -15.89 11.97
N GLY A 288 5.15 -16.07 10.68
CA GLY A 288 4.40 -15.10 9.87
C GLY A 288 5.23 -14.44 8.78
N ASP A 289 6.54 -14.70 8.78
CA ASP A 289 7.51 -13.90 8.06
C ASP A 289 8.36 -14.74 7.13
N TRP A 290 8.64 -14.18 5.95
CA TRP A 290 9.69 -14.65 5.05
C TRP A 290 10.91 -13.77 5.18
N TRP A 291 12.06 -14.42 5.19
CA TRP A 291 13.38 -13.80 5.17
C TRP A 291 14.15 -14.34 3.99
N VAL A 292 14.82 -13.47 3.24
CA VAL A 292 15.65 -13.83 2.07
C VAL A 292 17.09 -13.42 2.33
N CYS A 293 18.03 -14.22 1.83
CA CYS A 293 19.46 -13.94 1.84
C CYS A 293 20.00 -14.29 0.45
N TYR A 294 20.55 -13.28 -0.23
CA TYR A 294 20.93 -13.40 -1.62
C TYR A 294 22.18 -14.26 -1.81
N SER A 295 22.29 -14.92 -2.95
CA SER A 295 23.51 -15.58 -3.38
C SER A 295 24.47 -14.61 -4.05
N THR A 296 25.74 -14.71 -3.69
CA THR A 296 26.85 -14.04 -4.39
C THR A 296 27.49 -14.91 -5.46
N GLY A 297 27.00 -16.15 -5.61
CA GLY A 297 27.57 -17.20 -6.44
C GLY A 297 28.68 -18.01 -5.76
N SER A 298 29.08 -17.63 -4.55
CA SER A 298 30.07 -18.38 -3.76
C SER A 298 29.76 -18.47 -2.26
N ALA A 299 28.74 -17.72 -1.81
CA ALA A 299 28.20 -17.70 -0.45
C ALA A 299 26.82 -17.04 -0.47
N PHE A 300 26.03 -17.20 0.60
CA PHE A 300 24.84 -16.36 0.80
C PHE A 300 25.18 -15.15 1.68
N ASP A 301 24.86 -13.96 1.19
CA ASP A 301 25.35 -12.70 1.71
C ASP A 301 24.81 -12.38 3.11
N PRO A 302 25.68 -12.24 4.13
CA PRO A 302 25.27 -11.94 5.49
C PRO A 302 24.65 -10.55 5.67
N ASP A 303 25.09 -9.57 4.88
CA ASP A 303 24.71 -8.16 4.98
C ASP A 303 23.43 -7.85 4.20
N GLU A 304 23.05 -8.73 3.27
CA GLU A 304 21.80 -8.65 2.51
C GLU A 304 20.73 -9.65 3.00
N SER A 305 20.77 -9.99 4.30
CA SER A 305 19.69 -10.74 4.96
C SER A 305 18.54 -9.80 5.30
N GLN A 306 17.42 -9.93 4.59
CA GLN A 306 16.32 -8.98 4.68
C GLN A 306 15.03 -9.68 5.15
N ARG A 307 14.20 -8.95 5.91
CA ARG A 307 12.83 -9.37 6.27
C ARG A 307 11.89 -8.95 5.16
N TRP A 308 11.31 -9.91 4.46
CA TRP A 308 10.49 -9.68 3.27
C TRP A 308 8.99 -9.80 3.52
N VAL A 309 8.54 -10.52 4.57
CA VAL A 309 7.13 -10.56 4.99
C VAL A 309 6.97 -10.39 6.50
N VAL A 310 5.91 -9.69 6.93
CA VAL A 310 5.58 -9.46 8.35
C VAL A 310 4.16 -9.94 8.67
N GLY A 311 4.04 -10.90 9.59
CA GLY A 311 2.81 -11.16 10.36
C GLY A 311 1.62 -11.80 9.61
N ASN A 312 1.83 -12.63 8.59
CA ASN A 312 0.77 -13.38 7.89
C ASN A 312 -0.39 -12.55 7.28
N ARG A 313 -0.28 -11.22 7.14
CA ARG A 313 -1.42 -10.35 6.79
C ARG A 313 -1.28 -9.75 5.40
N PRO A 314 -2.06 -10.20 4.40
CA PRO A 314 -2.49 -9.30 3.35
C PRO A 314 -3.46 -8.30 3.99
N ALA A 315 -3.12 -7.01 3.99
CA ALA A 315 -3.90 -5.93 4.61
C ALA A 315 -5.35 -5.79 4.09
N THR A 316 -5.79 -6.64 3.17
CA THR A 316 -7.17 -6.72 2.65
C THR A 316 -7.96 -7.95 3.10
N MET A 317 -7.37 -8.92 3.80
CA MET A 317 -8.06 -10.19 4.11
C MET A 317 -8.89 -10.24 5.41
N VAL A 318 -8.83 -9.21 6.27
CA VAL A 318 -9.65 -9.22 7.50
C VAL A 318 -11.10 -8.74 7.25
N SER A 319 -11.41 -8.07 6.12
CA SER A 319 -12.72 -7.40 5.98
C SER A 319 -13.87 -8.21 5.34
N ARG A 320 -13.73 -9.51 5.02
CA ARG A 320 -14.83 -10.20 4.29
C ARG A 320 -15.44 -11.48 4.86
N SER A 321 -14.84 -12.25 5.77
CA SER A 321 -15.52 -13.50 6.21
C SER A 321 -14.92 -14.33 7.36
N ASN A 322 -14.11 -13.80 8.29
CA ASN A 322 -13.63 -14.60 9.44
C ASN A 322 -12.86 -15.89 9.05
N ARG A 323 -12.10 -15.87 7.94
CA ARG A 323 -11.37 -17.05 7.42
C ARG A 323 -9.94 -17.14 8.00
N PRO A 324 -9.39 -18.36 8.18
CA PRO A 324 -8.04 -18.56 8.72
C PRO A 324 -6.93 -18.02 7.80
N ALA A 325 -5.75 -17.81 8.39
CA ALA A 325 -4.54 -17.30 7.75
C ALA A 325 -4.10 -18.15 6.54
N PRO A 326 -3.30 -17.61 5.60
CA PRO A 326 -2.74 -18.40 4.50
C PRO A 326 -1.91 -19.59 4.98
N GLU A 327 -2.22 -20.78 4.46
CA GLU A 327 -1.57 -22.05 4.82
C GLU A 327 -0.51 -22.49 3.79
N GLY A 328 -0.48 -21.91 2.57
CA GLY A 328 0.44 -22.29 1.48
C GLY A 328 1.23 -21.12 0.89
N ARG A 329 2.53 -21.34 0.62
CA ARG A 329 3.51 -20.30 0.25
C ARG A 329 4.39 -20.80 -0.91
N LEU A 330 4.28 -20.18 -2.09
CA LEU A 330 5.05 -20.54 -3.29
C LEU A 330 5.78 -19.33 -3.88
N ILE A 331 6.89 -19.57 -4.57
CA ILE A 331 7.69 -18.56 -5.28
C ILE A 331 7.73 -18.89 -6.77
N GLY A 332 7.55 -17.87 -7.63
CA GLY A 332 7.56 -17.96 -9.11
C GLY A 332 7.36 -16.59 -9.78
N SER A 333 7.46 -16.45 -11.10
CA SER A 333 7.39 -15.17 -11.85
C SER A 333 6.30 -15.21 -12.90
N VAL A 334 5.26 -14.40 -12.71
CA VAL A 334 4.09 -14.40 -13.60
C VAL A 334 4.23 -13.55 -14.87
N SER A 335 5.14 -12.57 -14.99
CA SER A 335 5.08 -11.52 -16.06
C SER A 335 6.21 -11.48 -17.10
N GLY A 336 7.26 -12.28 -16.96
CA GLY A 336 8.41 -12.27 -17.86
C GLY A 336 9.32 -11.02 -17.73
N THR A 337 8.84 -9.87 -17.24
CA THR A 337 9.65 -8.63 -17.11
C THR A 337 9.69 -8.02 -15.71
N VAL A 338 8.77 -8.40 -14.82
CA VAL A 338 8.71 -7.95 -13.41
C VAL A 338 8.40 -9.15 -12.50
N ALA A 339 9.00 -9.18 -11.30
CA ALA A 339 8.78 -10.24 -10.32
C ALA A 339 7.40 -10.11 -9.65
N GLY A 340 6.71 -11.23 -9.40
CA GLY A 340 5.42 -11.23 -8.71
C GLY A 340 5.27 -12.44 -7.79
N ALA A 341 4.53 -12.27 -6.69
CA ALA A 341 4.41 -13.24 -5.62
C ALA A 341 3.03 -13.88 -5.54
N CYS A 342 2.94 -15.16 -5.17
CA CYS A 342 1.66 -15.79 -4.84
C CYS A 342 1.59 -16.37 -3.42
N ALA A 343 0.66 -15.84 -2.63
CA ALA A 343 0.21 -16.43 -1.38
C ALA A 343 -1.07 -17.23 -1.62
N ILE A 344 -1.20 -18.40 -0.97
CA ILE A 344 -2.41 -19.22 -1.01
C ILE A 344 -3.11 -19.16 0.36
N SER A 345 -4.32 -18.61 0.40
CA SER A 345 -5.19 -18.61 1.59
C SER A 345 -6.51 -19.29 1.27
N ALA A 346 -6.88 -20.33 2.02
CA ALA A 346 -8.14 -21.05 1.86
C ALA A 346 -8.50 -21.45 0.41
N GLY A 347 -7.49 -21.75 -0.42
CA GLY A 347 -7.67 -22.06 -1.85
C GLY A 347 -7.88 -20.83 -2.74
N ASP A 348 -7.17 -19.72 -2.48
CA ASP A 348 -7.20 -18.51 -3.31
C ASP A 348 -5.78 -18.12 -3.72
N TRP A 349 -5.57 -17.75 -4.99
CA TRP A 349 -4.28 -17.30 -5.52
C TRP A 349 -4.23 -15.76 -5.63
N LEU A 350 -3.08 -15.15 -5.31
CA LEU A 350 -2.83 -13.70 -5.27
C LEU A 350 -1.60 -13.33 -6.14
N VAL A 351 -1.58 -12.14 -6.76
CA VAL A 351 -0.42 -11.61 -7.52
C VAL A 351 -0.10 -10.18 -7.06
N LEU A 352 1.19 -9.82 -6.90
CA LEU A 352 1.67 -8.50 -6.45
C LEU A 352 2.84 -7.99 -7.33
N ASP A 353 3.01 -6.66 -7.45
CA ASP A 353 4.03 -5.95 -8.27
C ASP A 353 4.78 -4.88 -7.43
N ASN A 354 6.11 -4.70 -7.61
CA ASN A 354 6.89 -3.57 -7.08
C ASN A 354 8.26 -3.36 -7.79
N GLY A 355 8.62 -2.09 -8.05
CA GLY A 355 9.84 -1.66 -8.73
C GLY A 355 11.00 -1.15 -7.84
N GLN A 356 10.95 -1.27 -6.50
CA GLN A 356 12.04 -0.82 -5.61
C GLN A 356 12.54 -1.93 -4.66
N LYS A 357 13.74 -2.42 -4.97
CA LYS A 357 14.31 -3.72 -4.56
C LYS A 357 15.05 -3.80 -3.20
N ARG A 358 15.13 -2.76 -2.34
CA ARG A 358 16.12 -2.75 -1.22
C ARG A 358 15.79 -2.00 0.09
N LYS A 359 14.57 -2.04 0.66
CA LYS A 359 14.34 -1.41 1.99
C LYS A 359 13.40 -2.20 2.92
N PRO A 360 13.83 -2.54 4.16
CA PRO A 360 12.95 -3.01 5.24
C PRO A 360 11.95 -1.92 5.67
N VAL A 361 10.74 -2.29 6.11
CA VAL A 361 9.72 -1.34 6.60
C VAL A 361 9.07 -1.82 7.91
N GLU A 362 8.92 -0.92 8.88
CA GLU A 362 8.29 -1.14 10.19
C GLU A 362 6.74 -1.18 10.12
N ALA A 363 6.05 -1.89 11.03
CA ALA A 363 4.60 -2.10 10.99
C ALA A 363 3.77 -0.79 11.00
N TYR A 364 4.20 0.20 11.80
CA TYR A 364 3.58 1.53 11.85
C TYR A 364 3.84 2.35 10.58
N ALA A 365 4.85 1.98 9.80
CA ALA A 365 5.15 2.61 8.53
C ALA A 365 4.33 2.02 7.37
N VAL A 366 3.43 1.05 7.63
CA VAL A 366 2.66 0.35 6.58
C VAL A 366 1.15 0.25 6.83
N ASP A 367 0.68 0.18 8.09
CA ASP A 367 -0.77 0.24 8.41
C ASP A 367 -1.01 0.85 9.80
N THR A 368 -1.26 2.16 9.82
CA THR A 368 -1.56 2.91 11.05
C THR A 368 -2.99 2.67 11.56
N TRP A 369 -3.90 2.17 10.73
CA TRP A 369 -5.30 1.97 11.12
C TRP A 369 -5.43 0.81 12.10
N ASP A 370 -4.78 -0.31 11.79
CA ASP A 370 -4.80 -1.50 12.64
C ASP A 370 -3.93 -1.33 13.89
N ALA A 371 -2.76 -0.69 13.76
CA ALA A 371 -1.89 -0.38 14.90
C ALA A 371 -2.54 0.59 15.91
N GLY A 372 -3.39 1.50 15.43
CA GLY A 372 -4.10 2.49 16.24
C GLY A 372 -5.48 2.04 16.74
N GLY A 373 -6.02 0.93 16.25
CA GLY A 373 -7.35 0.43 16.64
C GLY A 373 -8.51 1.34 16.23
N ASN A 374 -8.37 2.12 15.16
CA ASN A 374 -9.36 3.12 14.77
C ASN A 374 -10.68 2.46 14.31
N PRO A 375 -11.82 2.72 14.98
CA PRO A 375 -13.08 2.02 14.72
C PRO A 375 -13.83 2.52 13.47
N TYR A 376 -13.34 3.57 12.81
CA TYR A 376 -13.96 4.17 11.64
C TYR A 376 -13.38 3.59 10.34
N THR A 377 -14.25 3.35 9.36
CA THR A 377 -13.89 2.90 8.01
C THR A 377 -14.22 4.01 6.99
N PRO A 378 -13.23 4.60 6.31
CA PRO A 378 -13.47 5.60 5.25
C PRO A 378 -14.44 5.13 4.17
N GLN A 379 -15.26 6.04 3.65
CA GLN A 379 -16.34 5.79 2.66
C GLN A 379 -16.20 6.71 1.43
N PHE A 380 -15.00 6.79 0.86
CA PHE A 380 -14.78 7.63 -0.32
C PHE A 380 -15.47 7.03 -1.57
N PRO A 381 -15.80 7.85 -2.59
CA PRO A 381 -16.39 7.35 -3.82
C PRO A 381 -15.53 6.26 -4.48
N GLY A 382 -16.06 5.03 -4.55
CA GLY A 382 -15.34 3.87 -5.09
C GLY A 382 -14.32 3.23 -4.15
N HIS A 383 -14.20 3.71 -2.90
CA HIS A 383 -13.28 3.19 -1.88
C HIS A 383 -13.89 3.20 -0.48
N ALA A 384 -14.42 2.04 -0.05
CA ALA A 384 -15.06 1.84 1.26
C ALA A 384 -14.21 0.93 2.16
N ALA A 385 -12.97 1.35 2.45
CA ALA A 385 -11.99 0.60 3.23
C ALA A 385 -10.97 1.53 3.89
N THR A 386 -10.16 1.00 4.81
CA THR A 386 -8.93 1.68 5.28
C THR A 386 -8.01 1.98 4.09
N TYR A 387 -7.14 2.97 4.25
CA TYR A 387 -6.22 3.38 3.20
C TYR A 387 -4.88 3.84 3.78
N ASP A 388 -3.86 3.87 2.93
CA ASP A 388 -2.60 4.49 3.26
C ASP A 388 -2.52 5.91 2.70
N ALA A 389 -2.16 6.89 3.54
CA ALA A 389 -1.99 8.29 3.12
C ALA A 389 -0.85 8.53 2.11
N ALA A 390 -0.05 7.50 1.79
CA ALA A 390 0.92 7.51 0.70
C ALA A 390 0.34 7.07 -0.67
N ASP A 391 -0.89 6.56 -0.71
CA ASP A 391 -1.52 6.07 -1.94
C ASP A 391 -1.90 7.25 -2.87
N PRO A 392 -1.31 7.34 -4.08
CA PRO A 392 -1.57 8.45 -4.98
C PRO A 392 -3.02 8.49 -5.50
N VAL A 393 -3.70 7.36 -5.64
CA VAL A 393 -5.09 7.30 -6.11
C VAL A 393 -6.03 7.84 -5.04
N ILE A 394 -5.79 7.46 -3.78
CA ILE A 394 -6.57 7.94 -2.65
C ILE A 394 -6.30 9.41 -2.37
N ASN A 395 -5.05 9.86 -2.47
CA ASN A 395 -4.70 11.27 -2.33
C ASN A 395 -5.32 12.12 -3.45
N ASP A 396 -5.35 11.65 -4.70
CA ASP A 396 -6.03 12.35 -5.80
C ASP A 396 -7.54 12.45 -5.59
N LEU A 397 -8.16 11.39 -5.06
CA LEU A 397 -9.57 11.37 -4.73
C LEU A 397 -9.90 12.39 -3.63
N GLN A 398 -9.13 12.37 -2.54
CA GLN A 398 -9.27 13.32 -1.44
C GLN A 398 -8.99 14.75 -1.91
N LEU A 399 -7.92 15.00 -2.67
CA LEU A 399 -7.59 16.31 -3.23
C LEU A 399 -8.70 16.85 -4.10
N ARG A 400 -9.29 16.01 -4.97
CA ARG A 400 -10.45 16.40 -5.78
C ARG A 400 -11.63 16.79 -4.90
N MET A 401 -11.98 15.96 -3.91
CA MET A 401 -13.07 16.25 -2.98
C MET A 401 -12.86 17.58 -2.27
N ILE A 402 -11.67 17.80 -1.70
CA ILE A 402 -11.27 19.01 -0.97
C ILE A 402 -11.26 20.23 -1.88
N HIS A 403 -10.64 20.13 -3.06
CA HIS A 403 -10.59 21.20 -4.05
C HIS A 403 -12.00 21.60 -4.52
N ASP A 404 -12.84 20.61 -4.87
CA ASP A 404 -14.19 20.84 -5.39
C ASP A 404 -15.12 21.39 -4.30
N ALA A 405 -14.85 21.09 -3.02
CA ALA A 405 -15.50 21.75 -1.88
C ALA A 405 -15.04 23.21 -1.69
N GLY A 406 -13.98 23.66 -2.37
CA GLY A 406 -13.53 25.05 -2.40
C GLY A 406 -12.39 25.39 -1.43
N PHE A 407 -11.79 24.41 -0.77
CA PHE A 407 -10.61 24.64 0.07
C PHE A 407 -9.42 25.07 -0.78
N THR A 408 -8.57 25.92 -0.22
CA THR A 408 -7.39 26.47 -0.92
C THR A 408 -6.07 25.96 -0.38
N TYR A 409 -6.05 25.42 0.85
CA TYR A 409 -4.85 24.82 1.41
C TYR A 409 -5.17 23.68 2.38
N LEU A 410 -4.16 22.85 2.63
CA LEU A 410 -4.16 21.77 3.61
C LEU A 410 -3.07 21.99 4.65
N MET A 411 -3.35 21.70 5.91
CA MET A 411 -2.31 21.59 6.94
C MET A 411 -1.95 20.13 7.10
N LEU A 412 -0.67 19.80 6.96
CA LEU A 412 -0.17 18.46 7.17
C LEU A 412 0.32 18.35 8.61
N ASP A 413 -0.26 17.40 9.34
CA ASP A 413 -0.03 17.24 10.77
C ASP A 413 1.22 16.41 11.07
N ILE A 414 2.22 17.06 11.68
CA ILE A 414 3.46 16.45 12.18
C ILE A 414 3.64 16.82 13.67
N THR A 415 2.53 17.01 14.38
CA THR A 415 2.55 17.53 15.76
C THR A 415 3.01 16.52 16.82
N ASN A 416 3.12 15.24 16.48
CA ASN A 416 3.70 14.20 17.34
C ASN A 416 5.22 14.03 17.14
N GLY A 417 5.87 14.97 16.46
CA GLY A 417 7.32 15.01 16.27
C GLY A 417 7.80 14.37 14.96
N ALA A 418 9.12 14.29 14.80
CA ALA A 418 9.74 13.77 13.57
C ALA A 418 9.59 12.26 13.49
N ASN A 419 8.86 11.80 12.48
CA ASN A 419 8.79 10.38 12.16
C ASN A 419 8.89 10.17 10.64
N SER A 420 9.88 9.40 10.21
CA SER A 420 10.24 9.25 8.79
C SER A 420 9.08 8.75 7.92
N TRP A 421 8.19 7.91 8.47
CA TRP A 421 7.04 7.39 7.74
C TRP A 421 5.85 8.36 7.67
N VAL A 422 5.72 9.27 8.66
CA VAL A 422 4.76 10.39 8.61
C VAL A 422 5.26 11.40 7.58
N ASP A 423 6.55 11.72 7.64
CA ASP A 423 7.18 12.66 6.70
C ASP A 423 7.07 12.18 5.25
N ASP A 424 7.27 10.88 4.98
CA ASP A 424 7.08 10.30 3.65
C ASP A 424 5.66 10.52 3.12
N ARG A 425 4.63 10.29 3.95
CA ARG A 425 3.22 10.49 3.58
C ARG A 425 2.89 11.96 3.36
N ALA A 426 3.41 12.85 4.22
CA ALA A 426 3.29 14.29 4.04
C ALA A 426 3.91 14.73 2.70
N ARG A 427 5.14 14.28 2.38
CA ARG A 427 5.80 14.58 1.11
C ARG A 427 5.01 14.05 -0.09
N ARG A 428 4.50 12.82 -0.04
CA ARG A 428 3.67 12.25 -1.11
C ARG A 428 2.40 13.05 -1.34
N MET A 429 1.73 13.52 -0.29
CA MET A 429 0.58 14.41 -0.43
C MET A 429 0.97 15.75 -1.06
N ILE A 430 2.10 16.34 -0.68
CA ILE A 430 2.64 17.57 -1.29
C ILE A 430 2.92 17.37 -2.78
N GLU A 431 3.56 16.25 -3.15
CA GLU A 431 3.81 15.89 -4.54
C GLU A 431 2.51 15.76 -5.34
N ARG A 432 1.45 15.18 -4.74
CA ARG A 432 0.12 15.15 -5.37
C ARG A 432 -0.50 16.53 -5.50
N ILE A 433 -0.34 17.43 -4.52
CA ILE A 433 -0.79 18.83 -4.61
C ILE A 433 -0.09 19.55 -5.77
N ILE A 434 1.23 19.39 -5.89
CA ILE A 434 2.02 19.98 -6.99
C ILE A 434 1.56 19.41 -8.32
N TYR A 435 1.41 18.08 -8.42
CA TYR A 435 0.90 17.42 -9.61
C TYR A 435 -0.48 17.97 -9.98
N TRP A 436 -1.42 18.06 -9.03
CA TRP A 436 -2.75 18.63 -9.22
C TRP A 436 -2.66 20.06 -9.77
N ASN A 437 -1.83 20.91 -9.17
CA ASN A 437 -1.62 22.29 -9.58
C ASN A 437 -1.07 22.44 -11.01
N HIS A 438 -0.27 21.48 -11.48
CA HIS A 438 0.24 21.44 -12.86
C HIS A 438 -0.78 20.92 -13.87
N HIS A 439 -1.86 20.26 -13.41
CA HIS A 439 -2.89 19.66 -14.26
C HIS A 439 -4.27 20.33 -14.12
N LEU A 440 -4.31 21.53 -13.54
CA LEU A 440 -5.53 22.34 -13.45
C LEU A 440 -6.09 22.63 -14.85
N LYS A 441 -7.41 22.54 -14.99
CA LYS A 441 -8.15 22.82 -16.22
C LYS A 441 -9.17 23.93 -15.99
N GLY A 442 -9.39 24.75 -17.01
CA GLY A 442 -10.38 25.82 -16.94
C GLY A 442 -10.05 26.83 -15.85
N ASN A 443 -11.01 27.10 -14.96
CA ASN A 443 -10.86 28.03 -13.86
C ASN A 443 -10.60 27.36 -12.52
N GLN A 444 -10.00 26.17 -12.46
CA GLN A 444 -9.63 25.54 -11.18
C GLN A 444 -8.55 26.39 -10.47
N HIS A 445 -8.60 26.44 -9.13
CA HIS A 445 -7.63 27.17 -8.32
C HIS A 445 -6.50 26.26 -7.84
N LYS A 446 -5.36 26.87 -7.50
CA LYS A 446 -4.25 26.14 -6.90
C LYS A 446 -4.60 25.70 -5.48
N MET A 447 -4.20 24.49 -5.14
CA MET A 447 -4.15 23.97 -3.79
C MET A 447 -2.77 24.28 -3.19
N TYR A 448 -2.74 24.74 -1.95
CA TYR A 448 -1.49 24.96 -1.22
C TYR A 448 -1.41 24.00 -0.01
N PHE A 449 -0.28 24.00 0.67
CA PHE A 449 -0.14 23.30 1.94
C PHE A 449 0.65 24.12 2.97
N CYS A 450 0.47 23.83 4.25
CA CYS A 450 1.36 24.26 5.32
C CYS A 450 1.60 23.10 6.29
N ILE A 451 2.56 23.26 7.20
CA ILE A 451 2.93 22.24 8.19
C ILE A 451 2.49 22.68 9.59
N SER A 452 2.04 21.73 10.40
CA SER A 452 1.99 21.88 11.86
C SER A 452 3.02 20.98 12.55
N MET A 453 3.68 21.54 13.57
CA MET A 453 4.75 20.91 14.35
C MET A 453 4.39 20.90 15.84
N GLY A 454 4.95 19.97 16.63
CA GLY A 454 4.59 19.85 18.05
C GLY A 454 5.59 19.09 18.91
N GLY A 455 6.85 18.98 18.50
CA GLY A 455 7.93 18.51 19.38
C GLY A 455 8.15 19.43 20.60
N SER A 456 7.73 20.69 20.55
CA SER A 456 7.76 21.65 21.68
C SER A 456 6.71 21.40 22.76
N ARG A 457 5.84 20.40 22.58
CA ARG A 457 4.82 20.02 23.58
C ARG A 457 5.50 19.67 24.91
N ARG A 458 4.89 20.08 26.01
CA ARG A 458 5.36 19.84 27.39
C ARG A 458 6.69 20.49 27.78
N MET A 459 7.22 21.39 26.94
CA MET A 459 8.41 22.20 27.25
C MET A 459 8.01 23.61 27.72
N VAL A 460 8.91 24.34 28.39
CA VAL A 460 8.66 25.72 28.83
C VAL A 460 9.89 26.61 28.68
N GLY A 461 9.70 27.93 28.71
CA GLY A 461 10.78 28.91 28.69
C GLY A 461 11.74 28.73 27.51
N LYS A 462 13.05 28.88 27.78
CA LYS A 462 14.10 28.76 26.76
C LYS A 462 14.10 27.40 26.05
N GLN A 463 13.78 26.30 26.76
CA GLN A 463 13.77 24.97 26.16
C GLN A 463 12.70 24.87 25.06
N ALA A 464 11.50 25.40 25.31
CA ALA A 464 10.45 25.45 24.30
C ALA A 464 10.83 26.32 23.11
N ALA A 465 11.46 27.47 23.36
CA ALA A 465 11.95 28.35 22.30
C ALA A 465 13.02 27.66 21.43
N ASP A 466 14.01 27.02 22.04
CA ASP A 466 15.05 26.27 21.33
C ASP A 466 14.43 25.16 20.45
N GLN A 467 13.42 24.46 20.96
CA GLN A 467 12.72 23.42 20.20
C GLN A 467 11.87 23.98 19.05
N VAL A 468 11.16 25.09 19.25
CA VAL A 468 10.40 25.79 18.19
C VAL A 468 11.32 26.28 17.08
N GLU A 469 12.50 26.80 17.42
CA GLU A 469 13.50 27.20 16.41
C GLU A 469 14.01 25.99 15.61
N LEU A 470 14.23 24.85 16.26
CA LEU A 470 14.61 23.60 15.57
C LEU A 470 13.50 23.11 14.62
N GLU A 471 12.23 23.19 15.05
CA GLU A 471 11.07 22.85 14.22
C GLU A 471 10.93 23.80 13.03
N SER A 472 11.15 25.09 13.26
CA SER A 472 11.14 26.11 12.21
C SER A 472 12.22 25.85 11.18
N LYS A 473 13.45 25.55 11.64
CA LYS A 473 14.57 25.18 10.77
C LYS A 473 14.26 23.93 9.96
N ARG A 474 13.75 22.87 10.61
CA ARG A 474 13.36 21.63 9.94
C ARG A 474 12.30 21.88 8.86
N THR A 475 11.26 22.64 9.20
CA THR A 475 10.20 22.99 8.25
C THR A 475 10.77 23.77 7.07
N TRP A 476 11.69 24.70 7.33
CA TRP A 476 12.34 25.51 6.31
C TRP A 476 13.12 24.65 5.32
N ASP A 477 13.98 23.77 5.83
CA ASP A 477 14.89 22.97 5.01
C ASP A 477 14.18 21.82 4.29
N GLU A 478 13.27 21.11 4.96
CA GLU A 478 12.69 19.87 4.44
C GLU A 478 11.35 20.04 3.72
N PHE A 479 10.58 21.09 4.04
CA PHE A 479 9.22 21.26 3.52
C PHE A 479 9.02 22.56 2.76
N TYR A 480 9.62 23.67 3.20
CA TYR A 480 9.48 24.94 2.49
C TYR A 480 10.40 25.02 1.27
N ILE A 481 11.73 24.92 1.44
CA ILE A 481 12.68 25.05 0.32
C ILE A 481 12.34 24.11 -0.85
N PRO A 482 12.09 22.79 -0.62
CA PRO A 482 11.87 21.86 -1.72
C PRO A 482 10.53 22.05 -2.43
N TYR A 483 9.52 22.57 -1.73
CA TYR A 483 8.13 22.62 -2.20
C TYR A 483 7.51 24.02 -2.15
N LYS A 484 8.33 25.07 -2.15
CA LYS A 484 7.93 26.48 -1.99
C LYS A 484 6.84 26.94 -2.96
N GLU A 485 6.73 26.31 -4.12
CA GLU A 485 5.75 26.67 -5.15
C GLU A 485 4.29 26.36 -4.77
N ALA A 486 4.09 25.41 -3.85
CA ALA A 486 2.80 25.01 -3.32
C ALA A 486 2.67 25.30 -1.81
N TYR A 487 3.68 25.89 -1.18
CA TYR A 487 3.62 26.24 0.24
C TYR A 487 2.74 27.48 0.45
N TYR A 488 1.85 27.44 1.44
CA TYR A 488 0.91 28.51 1.73
C TYR A 488 1.61 29.71 2.38
N VAL A 489 1.42 30.88 1.79
CA VAL A 489 2.02 32.15 2.25
C VAL A 489 0.94 33.01 2.91
N LEU A 490 1.19 33.37 4.16
CA LEU A 490 0.33 34.24 4.95
C LEU A 490 1.11 35.50 5.33
N LYS A 491 0.57 36.69 5.07
CA LYS A 491 1.22 37.99 5.39
C LYS A 491 2.66 38.11 4.86
N GLY A 492 2.92 37.53 3.69
CA GLY A 492 4.22 37.65 2.99
C GLY A 492 5.28 36.63 3.40
N LYS A 493 5.00 35.73 4.35
CA LYS A 493 5.90 34.65 4.78
C LYS A 493 5.18 33.30 4.75
N PRO A 494 5.90 32.16 4.61
CA PRO A 494 5.29 30.83 4.74
C PRO A 494 4.60 30.69 6.10
N LEU A 495 3.42 30.04 6.13
CA LEU A 495 2.71 29.74 7.36
C LEU A 495 3.32 28.52 8.07
N LEU A 496 3.61 28.64 9.36
CA LEU A 496 3.95 27.52 10.23
C LEU A 496 3.07 27.59 11.48
N VAL A 497 2.58 26.43 11.92
CA VAL A 497 1.73 26.30 13.10
C VAL A 497 2.42 25.42 14.13
N HIS A 498 2.64 25.93 15.34
CA HIS A 498 3.21 25.17 16.45
C HIS A 498 2.12 24.74 17.44
N PHE A 499 2.10 23.45 17.77
CA PHE A 499 1.24 22.89 18.82
C PHE A 499 1.93 22.97 20.18
N VAL A 500 1.35 23.79 21.05
CA VAL A 500 1.81 24.05 22.41
C VAL A 500 0.77 23.52 23.41
N GLU A 501 0.89 22.24 23.75
CA GLU A 501 -0.14 21.45 24.43
C GLU A 501 -0.37 21.83 25.90
N PHE A 502 0.68 21.89 26.74
CA PHE A 502 0.58 22.30 28.14
C PHE A 502 1.97 22.41 28.82
N PRO A 503 2.24 23.40 29.70
CA PRO A 503 1.42 24.59 29.87
C PRO A 503 1.46 25.45 28.59
N THR A 504 0.46 26.31 28.42
CA THR A 504 0.47 27.30 27.33
C THR A 504 1.72 28.19 27.48
N ASN A 505 2.68 28.04 26.58
CA ASN A 505 4.01 28.66 26.69
C ASN A 505 4.31 29.61 25.52
N LYS A 506 3.29 29.94 24.71
CA LYS A 506 3.38 30.88 23.58
C LYS A 506 4.15 32.14 23.96
N ASP A 507 3.74 32.79 25.05
CA ASP A 507 4.30 34.08 25.45
C ASP A 507 5.74 33.97 25.95
N ASP A 508 6.10 32.84 26.57
CA ASP A 508 7.48 32.55 26.95
C ASP A 508 8.37 32.38 25.72
N ILE A 509 7.91 31.64 24.70
CA ILE A 509 8.65 31.44 23.45
C ILE A 509 8.89 32.78 22.75
N LEU A 510 7.87 33.65 22.72
CA LEU A 510 7.96 34.96 22.07
C LEU A 510 9.01 35.89 22.70
N GLN A 511 9.37 35.71 23.98
CA GLN A 511 10.46 36.48 24.62
C GLN A 511 11.82 36.18 23.98
N TYR A 512 12.01 35.01 23.37
CA TYR A 512 13.25 34.59 22.71
C TYR A 512 13.22 34.80 21.19
N ALA A 513 12.08 35.24 20.61
CA ALA A 513 11.89 35.31 19.16
C ALA A 513 12.97 36.09 18.40
N GLY A 514 13.53 37.14 19.00
CA GLY A 514 14.61 37.92 18.38
C GLY A 514 15.90 37.11 18.14
N GLN A 515 16.09 35.98 18.83
CA GLN A 515 17.25 35.10 18.73
C GLN A 515 17.01 33.88 17.83
N MET A 516 15.80 33.75 17.26
CA MET A 516 15.33 32.58 16.51
C MET A 516 15.23 32.91 15.00
N PRO A 517 16.33 32.83 14.22
CA PRO A 517 16.36 33.28 12.83
C PRO A 517 15.45 32.47 11.89
N PHE A 518 15.24 31.17 12.12
CA PHE A 518 14.34 30.36 11.28
C PHE A 518 12.87 30.63 11.63
N PHE A 519 12.52 30.72 12.91
CA PHE A 519 11.19 31.15 13.37
C PHE A 519 10.79 32.49 12.73
N GLN A 520 11.74 33.43 12.65
CA GLN A 520 11.52 34.73 12.02
C GLN A 520 11.28 34.66 10.49
N GLN A 521 11.55 33.54 9.82
CA GLN A 521 11.23 33.37 8.40
C GLN A 521 9.76 33.08 8.14
N PHE A 522 9.01 32.63 9.14
CA PHE A 522 7.61 32.23 9.00
C PHE A 522 6.64 33.30 9.51
N THR A 523 5.39 33.16 9.11
CA THR A 523 4.25 33.71 9.83
C THR A 523 3.79 32.66 10.83
N GLU A 524 4.15 32.87 12.10
CA GLU A 524 3.98 31.87 13.15
C GLU A 524 2.58 31.90 13.77
N ARG A 525 1.97 30.73 13.88
CA ARG A 525 0.64 30.54 14.48
C ARG A 525 0.65 29.39 15.47
N TRP A 526 -0.40 29.33 16.28
CA TRP A 526 -0.42 28.49 17.47
C TRP A 526 -1.64 27.58 17.48
N MET A 527 -1.39 26.34 17.89
CA MET A 527 -2.36 25.34 18.24
C MET A 527 -2.27 25.05 19.73
N PHE A 528 -3.42 24.84 20.37
CA PHE A 528 -3.57 24.62 21.81
C PHE A 528 -4.34 23.34 22.08
N ASN A 529 -4.30 22.86 23.33
CA ASN A 529 -4.98 21.63 23.76
C ASN A 529 -6.44 21.83 24.20
N GLU A 530 -6.92 23.08 24.14
CA GLU A 530 -8.33 23.49 24.21
C GLU A 530 -8.41 24.92 23.72
N ILE A 531 -9.39 25.20 22.86
CA ILE A 531 -9.68 26.54 22.37
C ILE A 531 -11.03 27.00 22.92
N LYS A 532 -11.02 28.20 23.51
CA LYS A 532 -12.20 28.91 24.03
C LYS A 532 -12.33 30.27 23.36
N ASP A 533 -13.51 30.87 23.45
CA ASP A 533 -13.77 32.24 23.01
C ASP A 533 -13.14 33.22 24.01
N GLN A 534 -11.81 33.32 23.96
CA GLN A 534 -10.95 34.09 24.85
C GLN A 534 -9.89 34.82 24.03
N PRO A 535 -9.40 36.00 24.48
CA PRO A 535 -8.41 36.79 23.76
C PRO A 535 -7.14 36.02 23.37
N ASP A 536 -6.66 35.12 24.23
CA ASP A 536 -5.40 34.38 24.01
C ASP A 536 -5.47 33.36 22.88
N ASN A 537 -6.68 32.93 22.51
CA ASN A 537 -6.95 31.97 21.45
C ASN A 537 -7.38 32.63 20.12
N VAL A 538 -7.45 33.97 20.06
CA VAL A 538 -7.79 34.67 18.80
C VAL A 538 -6.81 34.30 17.69
N ASN A 539 -7.33 33.92 16.53
CA ASN A 539 -6.57 33.42 15.38
C ASN A 539 -5.74 32.15 15.64
N ALA A 540 -6.06 31.38 16.68
CA ALA A 540 -5.50 30.04 16.88
C ALA A 540 -5.96 29.10 15.77
N TYR A 541 -5.14 28.11 15.45
CA TYR A 541 -5.50 26.97 14.61
C TYR A 541 -5.60 25.76 15.54
N GLY A 542 -6.72 25.07 15.71
CA GLY A 542 -6.68 23.91 16.64
C GLY A 542 -7.96 23.28 17.18
N TRP A 543 -7.77 22.58 18.30
CA TRP A 543 -8.52 21.44 18.85
C TRP A 543 -8.45 21.43 20.40
N PRO A 544 -9.39 20.80 21.14
CA PRO A 544 -10.84 20.81 20.96
C PRO A 544 -11.45 22.21 20.89
N ILE A 545 -12.63 22.27 20.27
CA ILE A 545 -13.66 23.27 20.57
C ILE A 545 -14.82 22.51 21.21
N LEU A 546 -14.99 22.64 22.52
CA LEU A 546 -15.94 21.81 23.27
C LEU A 546 -17.38 22.35 23.26
N GLU A 547 -17.55 23.65 22.99
CA GLU A 547 -18.81 24.35 23.13
C GLU A 547 -19.27 25.00 21.84
N LYS A 548 -20.59 25.08 21.60
CA LYS A 548 -21.22 25.70 20.42
C LYS A 548 -20.80 27.15 20.15
N GLN A 549 -20.39 27.86 21.20
CA GLN A 549 -19.92 29.25 21.15
C GLN A 549 -18.43 29.37 21.49
N GLY A 550 -17.71 28.25 21.57
CA GLY A 550 -16.35 28.18 22.10
C GLY A 550 -15.25 28.53 21.09
N ASN A 551 -15.56 28.71 19.80
CA ASN A 551 -14.54 29.10 18.82
C ASN A 551 -14.30 30.63 18.85
N PRO A 552 -13.07 31.08 19.13
CA PRO A 552 -12.74 32.50 19.28
C PRO A 552 -12.95 33.27 17.99
N VAL A 553 -13.52 34.48 18.12
CA VAL A 553 -13.71 35.39 16.98
C VAL A 553 -12.37 36.02 16.61
N GLY A 554 -11.89 35.69 15.42
CA GLY A 554 -10.65 36.25 14.86
C GLY A 554 -10.84 36.72 13.43
N ASP A 555 -10.34 37.92 13.12
CA ASP A 555 -10.45 38.48 11.77
C ASP A 555 -9.63 37.72 10.73
N GLU A 556 -8.59 36.98 11.15
CA GLU A 556 -7.74 36.20 10.25
C GLU A 556 -8.25 34.79 10.03
N VAL A 557 -8.53 34.06 11.11
CA VAL A 557 -9.01 32.68 11.03
C VAL A 557 -9.99 32.39 12.16
N MET A 558 -11.04 31.65 11.84
CA MET A 558 -11.91 31.02 12.83
C MET A 558 -11.96 29.51 12.58
N ASN A 559 -12.09 28.74 13.65
CA ASN A 559 -12.12 27.29 13.59
C ASN A 559 -13.56 26.77 13.60
N VAL A 560 -13.79 25.64 12.93
CA VAL A 560 -15.01 24.85 13.02
C VAL A 560 -14.65 23.38 13.21
N SER A 561 -15.28 22.72 14.18
CA SER A 561 -15.12 21.27 14.42
C SER A 561 -16.48 20.60 14.62
N PRO A 562 -16.70 19.39 14.05
CA PRO A 562 -17.98 18.71 14.17
C PRO A 562 -18.20 18.05 15.54
N GLY A 563 -17.14 17.76 16.27
CA GLY A 563 -17.15 17.03 17.53
C GLY A 563 -15.74 16.86 18.07
N PHE A 564 -15.60 16.07 19.13
CA PHE A 564 -14.31 15.79 19.73
C PHE A 564 -14.38 14.58 20.65
N TRP A 565 -13.37 13.72 20.65
CA TRP A 565 -13.13 12.76 21.72
C TRP A 565 -11.66 12.37 21.81
N ASN A 566 -11.13 12.15 23.01
CA ASN A 566 -9.79 11.57 23.19
C ASN A 566 -9.69 10.60 24.39
N GLY A 567 -10.82 10.08 24.83
CA GLY A 567 -10.94 9.26 26.04
C GLY A 567 -11.18 10.06 27.32
N ASN A 568 -10.69 11.30 27.41
CA ASN A 568 -10.82 12.15 28.62
C ASN A 568 -11.80 13.31 28.43
N LEU A 569 -11.71 13.99 27.29
CA LEU A 569 -12.56 15.12 26.91
C LEU A 569 -13.48 14.69 25.77
N SER A 570 -14.66 15.29 25.70
CA SER A 570 -15.61 15.03 24.62
C SER A 570 -16.44 16.27 24.27
N ALA A 571 -16.76 16.41 22.99
CA ALA A 571 -17.75 17.35 22.49
C ALA A 571 -18.73 16.57 21.60
N ASN A 572 -19.98 16.50 22.03
CA ASN A 572 -20.99 15.75 21.30
C ASN A 572 -21.32 16.46 19.98
N ARG A 573 -21.38 15.65 18.92
CA ARG A 573 -21.76 16.03 17.57
C ARG A 573 -23.19 16.60 17.49
N GLU A 574 -24.09 16.18 18.36
CA GLU A 574 -25.48 16.63 18.49
C GLU A 574 -26.23 16.66 17.13
N ASN A 575 -26.10 15.59 16.33
CA ASN A 575 -26.67 15.50 14.98
C ASN A 575 -26.34 16.72 14.08
N GLY A 576 -25.14 17.29 14.25
CA GLY A 576 -24.64 18.45 13.52
C GLY A 576 -24.86 19.81 14.18
N GLU A 577 -25.57 19.89 15.32
CA GLU A 577 -25.83 21.17 16.00
C GLU A 577 -24.54 21.90 16.39
N LEU A 578 -23.56 21.19 16.94
CA LEU A 578 -22.27 21.78 17.30
C LEU A 578 -21.59 22.42 16.08
N TYR A 579 -21.51 21.66 14.99
CA TYR A 579 -20.82 22.09 13.77
C TYR A 579 -21.49 23.29 13.10
N ARG A 580 -22.82 23.25 12.95
CA ARG A 580 -23.58 24.32 12.29
C ARG A 580 -23.59 25.61 13.11
N ARG A 581 -23.44 25.54 14.44
CA ARG A 581 -23.25 26.72 15.31
C ARG A 581 -21.88 27.36 15.14
N HIS A 582 -20.83 26.56 15.00
CA HIS A 582 -19.49 27.08 14.65
C HIS A 582 -19.52 27.79 13.28
N TRP A 583 -20.17 27.20 12.29
CA TRP A 583 -20.35 27.82 10.97
C TRP A 583 -21.24 29.07 10.99
N LEU A 584 -22.30 29.10 11.80
CA LEU A 584 -23.11 30.31 11.98
C LEU A 584 -22.24 31.49 12.44
N ARG A 585 -21.37 31.28 13.45
CA ARG A 585 -20.44 32.32 13.92
C ARG A 585 -19.50 32.78 12.81
N VAL A 586 -18.95 31.85 12.02
CA VAL A 586 -18.14 32.18 10.84
C VAL A 586 -18.91 33.08 9.87
N LEU A 587 -20.18 32.77 9.56
CA LEU A 587 -21.00 33.57 8.66
C LEU A 587 -21.39 34.94 9.25
N GLN A 588 -21.50 35.05 10.58
CA GLN A 588 -21.80 36.30 11.28
C GLN A 588 -20.58 37.25 11.32
N HIS A 589 -19.38 36.70 11.50
CA HIS A 589 -18.16 37.49 11.66
C HIS A 589 -17.31 37.64 10.39
N ASN A 590 -17.50 36.75 9.41
CA ASN A 590 -16.86 36.80 8.10
C ASN A 590 -15.31 36.96 8.19
N PRO A 591 -14.60 36.00 8.82
CA PRO A 591 -13.15 36.04 8.94
C PRO A 591 -12.46 35.94 7.57
N ALA A 592 -11.17 36.22 7.49
CA ALA A 592 -10.42 36.09 6.24
C ALA A 592 -10.20 34.61 5.82
N SER A 593 -10.20 33.68 6.78
CA SER A 593 -10.04 32.24 6.58
C SER A 593 -10.88 31.45 7.57
N VAL A 594 -11.16 30.20 7.23
CA VAL A 594 -11.85 29.24 8.10
C VAL A 594 -11.01 27.97 8.16
N TRP A 595 -10.70 27.52 9.36
CA TRP A 595 -10.03 26.26 9.59
C TRP A 595 -11.04 25.17 9.95
N VAL A 596 -11.15 24.14 9.12
CA VAL A 596 -11.97 22.96 9.41
C VAL A 596 -11.10 21.93 10.11
N ASN A 597 -11.33 21.77 11.41
CA ASN A 597 -10.67 20.76 12.22
C ASN A 597 -11.62 19.57 12.41
N SER A 598 -11.45 18.45 11.72
CA SER A 598 -10.40 18.12 10.74
C SER A 598 -11.01 17.52 9.49
N TYR A 599 -10.20 17.29 8.46
CA TYR A 599 -10.66 16.50 7.31
C TYR A 599 -10.87 15.03 7.71
N ASN A 600 -9.85 14.34 8.22
CA ASN A 600 -9.86 12.89 8.38
C ASN A 600 -9.33 12.37 9.73
N GLU A 601 -9.28 13.20 10.78
CA GLU A 601 -8.95 12.74 12.14
C GLU A 601 -10.19 12.10 12.78
N THR A 602 -10.46 10.86 12.36
CA THR A 602 -11.63 10.10 12.81
C THR A 602 -11.44 9.52 14.20
N TRP A 603 -10.20 9.30 14.66
CA TRP A 603 -9.96 8.82 16.03
C TRP A 603 -10.44 9.84 17.05
N GLU A 604 -10.16 11.12 16.79
CA GLU A 604 -10.56 12.20 17.69
C GLU A 604 -11.98 12.72 17.44
N HIS A 605 -12.73 12.03 16.57
CA HIS A 605 -14.10 12.39 16.17
C HIS A 605 -14.24 13.81 15.59
N THR A 606 -13.17 14.37 15.02
CA THR A 606 -13.18 15.70 14.39
C THR A 606 -13.25 15.61 12.86
N GLY A 607 -12.98 14.44 12.28
CA GLY A 607 -13.04 14.20 10.85
C GLY A 607 -14.43 14.47 10.26
N VAL A 608 -14.45 15.21 9.14
CA VAL A 608 -15.63 15.46 8.30
C VAL A 608 -15.68 14.62 7.04
N ALA A 609 -14.56 14.02 6.61
CA ALA A 609 -14.47 13.22 5.39
C ALA A 609 -15.30 11.94 5.50
N PRO A 610 -15.99 11.45 4.46
CA PRO A 610 -16.93 10.33 4.57
C PRO A 610 -16.36 9.10 5.28
N ALA A 611 -17.05 8.59 6.31
CA ALA A 611 -16.62 7.44 7.10
C ALA A 611 -17.81 6.75 7.76
N TYR A 612 -17.66 5.45 7.93
CA TYR A 612 -18.62 4.56 8.56
C TYR A 612 -18.08 4.10 9.91
N LEU A 613 -18.90 4.21 10.95
CA LEU A 613 -18.66 3.61 12.25
C LEU A 613 -19.67 2.48 12.43
N ASN A 614 -19.19 1.27 12.73
CA ASN A 614 -20.07 0.14 13.00
C ASN A 614 -20.91 0.44 14.26
N PRO A 615 -22.27 0.44 14.17
CA PRO A 615 -23.15 0.68 15.31
C PRO A 615 -22.92 -0.27 16.48
N GLU A 616 -22.52 -1.52 16.23
CA GLU A 616 -22.21 -2.49 17.29
C GLU A 616 -20.93 -2.11 18.05
N VAL A 617 -19.89 -1.66 17.33
CA VAL A 617 -18.64 -1.17 17.93
C VAL A 617 -18.89 0.10 18.73
N ALA A 618 -19.73 1.00 18.21
CA ALA A 618 -20.17 2.20 18.90
C ALA A 618 -20.97 1.86 20.17
N ALA A 619 -21.92 0.93 20.09
CA ALA A 619 -22.75 0.51 21.21
C ALA A 619 -21.96 -0.22 22.30
N ALA A 620 -20.91 -0.97 21.91
CA ALA A 620 -20.05 -1.69 22.83
C ALA A 620 -19.04 -0.79 23.57
N SER A 621 -18.85 0.46 23.13
CA SER A 621 -17.81 1.35 23.64
C SER A 621 -18.41 2.67 24.12
N SER A 622 -18.55 2.83 25.43
CA SER A 622 -19.14 4.03 26.05
C SER A 622 -18.42 5.36 25.74
N GLY A 623 -17.19 5.32 25.21
CA GLY A 623 -16.43 6.49 24.78
C GLY A 623 -16.60 6.88 23.31
N ILE A 624 -17.13 6.02 22.45
CA ILE A 624 -17.25 6.33 21.03
C ILE A 624 -18.48 7.22 20.80
N LEU A 625 -18.26 8.43 20.25
CA LEU A 625 -19.34 9.36 19.95
C LEU A 625 -20.06 8.92 18.67
N SER A 626 -21.34 8.62 18.80
CA SER A 626 -22.40 8.49 17.77
C SER A 626 -22.00 8.24 16.30
N VAL A 627 -22.60 7.22 15.71
CA VAL A 627 -22.57 6.94 14.26
C VAL A 627 -23.06 8.14 13.46
N TRP A 628 -22.51 8.33 12.25
CA TRP A 628 -22.91 9.42 11.36
C TRP A 628 -24.29 9.14 10.81
N THR A 629 -25.24 9.89 11.34
CA THR A 629 -26.66 9.73 11.07
C THR A 629 -27.27 11.10 10.79
N ASP A 630 -28.40 11.09 10.08
CA ASP A 630 -29.22 12.28 9.95
C ASP A 630 -30.00 12.58 11.26
N TYR A 631 -30.89 13.58 11.20
CA TYR A 631 -31.70 14.00 12.35
C TYR A 631 -32.63 12.93 12.94
N TYR A 632 -32.82 11.82 12.23
CA TYR A 632 -33.72 10.72 12.59
C TYR A 632 -32.97 9.42 12.93
N GLY A 633 -31.64 9.43 12.91
CA GLY A 633 -30.82 8.24 13.15
C GLY A 633 -30.61 7.38 11.90
N ASP A 634 -31.05 7.82 10.71
CA ASP A 634 -30.79 7.10 9.47
C ASP A 634 -29.30 7.26 9.10
N ARG A 635 -28.64 6.15 8.71
CA ARG A 635 -27.22 6.15 8.31
C ARG A 635 -26.95 7.18 7.20
N MET A 636 -25.95 8.02 7.42
CA MET A 636 -25.46 9.01 6.46
C MET A 636 -23.95 9.25 6.66
N ASP A 637 -23.14 8.37 6.08
CA ASP A 637 -21.67 8.33 6.23
C ASP A 637 -20.96 9.56 5.65
N ASP A 638 -21.67 10.45 4.96
CA ASP A 638 -21.15 11.68 4.37
C ASP A 638 -21.83 12.93 4.96
N PHE A 639 -22.61 12.81 6.04
CA PHE A 639 -23.41 13.90 6.63
C PHE A 639 -22.59 15.17 6.87
N TYR A 640 -21.43 15.03 7.52
CA TYR A 640 -20.53 16.15 7.80
C TYR A 640 -19.84 16.67 6.55
N TRP A 641 -19.43 15.79 5.65
CA TRP A 641 -18.79 16.17 4.39
C TRP A 641 -19.71 17.03 3.52
N VAL A 642 -20.96 16.59 3.36
CA VAL A 642 -22.00 17.31 2.60
C VAL A 642 -22.29 18.67 3.24
N MET A 643 -22.31 18.75 4.57
CA MET A 643 -22.48 20.01 5.31
C MET A 643 -21.27 20.94 5.12
N THR A 644 -20.04 20.42 5.24
CA THR A 644 -18.79 21.16 5.03
C THR A 644 -18.71 21.72 3.62
N GLN A 645 -19.02 20.92 2.59
CA GLN A 645 -19.01 21.35 1.20
C GLN A 645 -19.93 22.55 0.98
N GLN A 646 -21.16 22.46 1.48
CA GLN A 646 -22.15 23.52 1.32
C GLN A 646 -21.75 24.80 2.04
N TYR A 647 -21.31 24.70 3.30
CA TYR A 647 -20.83 25.88 4.04
C TYR A 647 -19.61 26.53 3.42
N ASN A 648 -18.63 25.72 2.98
CA ASN A 648 -17.42 26.25 2.40
C ASN A 648 -17.70 26.93 1.04
N ARG A 649 -18.59 26.37 0.21
CA ARG A 649 -19.04 27.04 -1.02
C ARG A 649 -19.80 28.33 -0.74
N LEU A 650 -20.65 28.34 0.29
CA LEU A 650 -21.35 29.55 0.71
C LEU A 650 -20.38 30.63 1.18
N PHE A 651 -19.41 30.28 2.01
CA PHE A 651 -18.42 31.21 2.54
C PHE A 651 -17.49 31.75 1.43
N MET A 652 -16.89 30.86 0.64
CA MET A 652 -15.88 31.23 -0.36
C MET A 652 -16.46 31.89 -1.61
N TYR A 653 -17.66 31.47 -2.05
CA TYR A 653 -18.20 31.84 -3.37
C TYR A 653 -19.60 32.46 -3.31
N ARG A 654 -20.21 32.55 -2.12
CA ARG A 654 -21.63 32.91 -1.96
C ARG A 654 -22.55 32.03 -2.81
N GLU A 655 -22.29 30.72 -2.79
CA GLU A 655 -23.06 29.75 -3.56
C GLU A 655 -23.90 28.85 -2.67
N LEU A 656 -25.07 28.47 -3.18
CA LEU A 656 -25.95 27.46 -2.60
C LEU A 656 -26.21 26.36 -3.60
N PHE A 657 -26.22 25.11 -3.16
CA PHE A 657 -26.61 23.98 -4.01
C PHE A 657 -28.12 23.87 -4.10
N ILE A 658 -28.62 23.49 -5.27
CA ILE A 658 -30.03 23.13 -5.46
C ILE A 658 -30.33 21.93 -4.55
N ASN A 659 -31.49 21.97 -3.89
CA ASN A 659 -31.95 21.01 -2.89
C ASN A 659 -31.23 21.06 -1.53
N SER A 660 -30.29 21.98 -1.32
CA SER A 660 -29.82 22.32 0.04
C SER A 660 -30.97 22.80 0.92
N TYR A 661 -30.85 22.56 2.22
CA TYR A 661 -31.78 23.04 3.23
C TYR A 661 -31.12 24.07 4.14
N LEU A 662 -31.86 25.14 4.48
CA LEU A 662 -31.39 26.27 5.28
C LEU A 662 -32.34 26.49 6.47
N GLN A 663 -31.77 26.98 7.56
CA GLN A 663 -32.50 27.48 8.73
C GLN A 663 -31.86 28.80 9.16
N GLU A 664 -32.66 29.86 9.28
CA GLU A 664 -32.17 31.12 9.84
C GLU A 664 -32.02 31.01 11.36
N ASP A 665 -30.99 31.64 11.91
CA ASP A 665 -30.78 31.70 13.36
C ASP A 665 -32.02 32.29 14.06
N GLN A 666 -32.38 31.68 15.20
CA GLN A 666 -33.60 31.98 15.97
C GLN A 666 -34.93 31.67 15.25
N SER A 667 -34.92 30.96 14.11
CA SER A 667 -36.13 30.49 13.42
C SER A 667 -36.23 28.96 13.47
N ASN A 668 -37.44 28.42 13.51
CA ASN A 668 -37.71 26.99 13.32
C ASN A 668 -38.07 26.65 11.87
N ASP A 669 -38.15 27.66 11.00
CA ASP A 669 -38.50 27.46 9.61
C ASP A 669 -37.34 26.86 8.82
N ILE A 670 -37.67 25.82 8.07
CA ILE A 670 -36.80 25.17 7.11
C ILE A 670 -37.12 25.68 5.72
N TYR A 671 -36.07 26.03 5.00
CA TYR A 671 -36.13 26.51 3.63
C TYR A 671 -35.37 25.54 2.73
N GLN A 672 -35.88 25.31 1.53
CA GLN A 672 -35.21 24.53 0.50
C GLN A 672 -34.76 25.45 -0.63
N VAL A 673 -33.52 25.29 -1.05
CA VAL A 673 -32.95 26.00 -2.21
C VAL A 673 -33.48 25.34 -3.48
N LYS A 674 -34.20 26.12 -4.29
CA LYS A 674 -34.65 25.74 -5.63
C LYS A 674 -33.87 26.54 -6.67
N ARG A 675 -33.91 26.10 -7.93
CA ARG A 675 -33.15 26.71 -9.04
C ARG A 675 -33.27 28.24 -9.12
N ASN A 676 -34.46 28.80 -8.87
CA ASN A 676 -34.73 30.24 -9.03
C ASN A 676 -35.23 30.93 -7.75
N ARG A 677 -35.33 30.22 -6.61
CA ARG A 677 -35.87 30.76 -5.36
C ARG A 677 -35.44 29.94 -4.15
N ILE A 678 -35.51 30.54 -2.97
CA ILE A 678 -35.44 29.82 -1.69
C ILE A 678 -36.86 29.78 -1.12
N GLU A 679 -37.37 28.58 -0.85
CA GLU A 679 -38.78 28.36 -0.51
C GLU A 679 -38.94 27.72 0.86
N ARG A 680 -39.84 28.26 1.69
CA ARG A 680 -40.16 27.69 3.00
C ARG A 680 -40.88 26.36 2.84
N THR A 681 -40.36 25.30 3.43
CA THR A 681 -40.92 23.94 3.38
C THR A 681 -41.63 23.51 4.67
N GLY A 682 -41.59 24.33 5.73
CA GLY A 682 -42.23 24.05 7.02
C GLY A 682 -41.25 24.16 8.17
N THR A 683 -41.40 23.33 9.20
CA THR A 683 -40.52 23.27 10.38
C THR A 683 -39.91 21.87 10.59
N ILE A 684 -40.22 20.93 9.69
CA ILE A 684 -39.74 19.55 9.77
C ILE A 684 -38.37 19.47 9.09
N LEU A 685 -37.40 18.86 9.77
CA LEU A 685 -36.06 18.63 9.23
C LEU A 685 -36.11 17.60 8.09
N PRO A 686 -35.27 17.74 7.06
CA PRO A 686 -35.22 16.77 5.97
C PRO A 686 -34.62 15.44 6.44
N ARG A 687 -35.05 14.32 5.84
CA ARG A 687 -34.36 13.03 5.97
C ARG A 687 -33.18 12.98 4.99
N ARG A 688 -32.07 12.38 5.43
CA ARG A 688 -30.84 12.17 4.65
C ARG A 688 -30.28 13.43 3.97
N ALA A 689 -30.40 14.57 4.63
CA ALA A 689 -29.78 15.82 4.19
C ALA A 689 -29.46 16.71 5.40
N PRO A 690 -28.31 17.39 5.43
CA PRO A 690 -28.03 18.39 6.45
C PRO A 690 -28.79 19.70 6.19
N VAL A 691 -29.02 20.46 7.25
CA VAL A 691 -29.59 21.81 7.24
C VAL A 691 -28.51 22.81 7.67
N LEU A 692 -28.21 23.77 6.80
CA LEU A 692 -27.28 24.86 7.10
C LEU A 692 -27.98 25.90 7.99
N LEU A 693 -27.43 26.12 9.18
CA LEU A 693 -27.76 27.28 10.00
C LEU A 693 -27.07 28.53 9.44
N VAL A 694 -27.87 29.56 9.13
CA VAL A 694 -27.42 30.84 8.52
C VAL A 694 -27.87 32.04 9.37
N PRO A 695 -27.24 33.22 9.24
CA PRO A 695 -27.63 34.40 10.02
C PRO A 695 -29.10 34.80 9.83
N LYS A 696 -29.66 35.47 10.83
CA LYS A 696 -31.02 36.04 10.75
C LYS A 696 -31.15 36.98 9.54
N ASN A 697 -32.26 36.88 8.80
CA ASN A 697 -32.53 37.61 7.56
C ASN A 697 -31.60 37.25 6.37
N PHE A 698 -30.80 36.18 6.46
CA PHE A 698 -29.97 35.73 5.36
C PHE A 698 -30.79 35.44 4.10
N ILE A 699 -31.94 34.76 4.22
CA ILE A 699 -32.74 34.30 3.08
C ILE A 699 -33.24 35.50 2.27
N ARG A 700 -33.73 36.54 2.96
CA ARG A 700 -34.21 37.76 2.34
C ARG A 700 -33.10 38.57 1.65
N ASN A 701 -31.89 38.51 2.18
CA ASN A 701 -30.76 39.33 1.75
C ASN A 701 -29.76 38.57 0.85
N PHE A 702 -30.01 37.29 0.58
CA PHE A 702 -29.11 36.47 -0.21
C PHE A 702 -29.02 37.00 -1.64
N SER A 703 -27.80 37.29 -2.07
CA SER A 703 -27.47 37.86 -3.38
C SER A 703 -26.38 37.05 -4.09
N GLY A 704 -26.35 35.73 -3.85
CA GLY A 704 -25.38 34.80 -4.41
C GLY A 704 -25.94 33.94 -5.55
N ASN A 705 -25.19 32.91 -5.93
CA ASN A 705 -25.58 32.00 -7.02
C ASN A 705 -26.19 30.71 -6.47
N VAL A 706 -27.12 30.14 -7.25
CA VAL A 706 -27.65 28.80 -7.00
C VAL A 706 -27.09 27.85 -8.06
N ILE A 707 -26.43 26.77 -7.64
CA ILE A 707 -25.71 25.83 -8.49
C ILE A 707 -26.27 24.41 -8.35
N SER A 708 -26.10 23.55 -9.36
CA SER A 708 -26.46 22.12 -9.28
C SER A 708 -25.27 21.24 -8.90
N ASP A 709 -25.53 20.10 -8.25
CA ASP A 709 -24.51 19.12 -7.85
C ASP A 709 -23.69 18.56 -9.03
N SER A 710 -24.25 18.59 -10.24
CA SER A 710 -23.60 18.11 -11.48
C SER A 710 -22.74 19.13 -12.22
N LEU A 711 -22.80 20.41 -11.84
CA LEU A 711 -21.84 21.37 -12.36
C LEU A 711 -20.50 21.02 -11.73
N LYS A 712 -19.59 20.44 -12.53
CA LYS A 712 -18.18 20.29 -12.14
C LYS A 712 -17.77 21.62 -11.53
N VAL A 713 -17.55 21.63 -10.23
CA VAL A 713 -17.40 22.86 -9.48
C VAL A 713 -16.04 23.44 -9.86
N ILE A 714 -16.04 24.56 -10.61
CA ILE A 714 -14.81 25.20 -11.06
C ILE A 714 -14.75 26.62 -10.49
N GLY A 715 -13.75 26.91 -9.65
CA GLY A 715 -13.65 28.13 -8.83
C GLY A 715 -12.61 29.14 -9.31
N LYS A 716 -13.05 30.25 -9.90
CA LYS A 716 -12.14 31.30 -10.38
C LYS A 716 -11.57 32.09 -9.17
N VAL A 717 -10.27 31.97 -8.89
CA VAL A 717 -9.56 32.85 -7.95
C VAL A 717 -8.89 34.01 -8.68
N ARG A 718 -9.42 35.23 -8.52
CA ARG A 718 -8.66 36.49 -8.68
C ARG A 718 -9.22 37.59 -7.76
N GLY A 719 -8.36 38.07 -6.86
CA GLY A 719 -8.42 39.44 -6.32
C GLY A 719 -8.88 39.57 -4.87
N ALA A 720 -7.93 39.58 -3.93
CA ALA A 720 -8.16 40.18 -2.63
C ALA A 720 -8.27 41.72 -2.76
N ARG A 721 -9.32 42.25 -2.10
CA ARG A 721 -9.61 43.64 -1.63
C ARG A 721 -10.24 44.66 -2.61
N PRO A 722 -11.03 45.65 -2.11
CA PRO A 722 -11.44 45.94 -0.72
C PRO A 722 -12.97 46.06 -0.52
N VAL A 723 -13.46 45.84 0.71
CA VAL A 723 -14.67 46.54 1.18
C VAL A 723 -14.20 47.80 1.90
N GLU A 724 -14.07 48.89 1.15
CA GLU A 724 -14.14 50.23 1.73
C GLU A 724 -15.51 50.82 1.44
N ALA A 725 -16.29 51.01 2.50
CA ALA A 725 -17.02 52.23 2.71
C ALA A 725 -17.29 52.39 4.21
N VAL A 726 -16.24 52.74 4.97
CA VAL A 726 -16.43 53.52 6.19
C VAL A 726 -16.85 54.91 5.74
N ARG A 727 -18.17 55.16 5.67
CA ARG A 727 -18.69 56.53 5.67
C ARG A 727 -18.66 57.04 7.12
N SER A 728 -17.56 57.65 7.53
CA SER A 728 -17.56 58.57 8.66
C SER A 728 -18.17 59.91 8.22
N ARG A 729 -19.00 60.47 9.09
CA ARG A 729 -19.65 61.78 8.91
C ARG A 729 -18.65 62.93 9.07
N LYS A 730 -18.82 63.96 8.22
CA LYS A 730 -18.65 65.41 8.42
C LYS A 730 -17.41 65.94 9.20
N ALA A 731 -16.69 66.88 8.58
CA ALA A 731 -16.53 68.26 9.07
C ALA A 731 -15.79 69.17 8.04
N ALA A 732 -16.31 70.41 7.88
CA ALA A 732 -15.68 71.68 7.47
C ALA A 732 -14.69 71.66 6.27
N ARG A 733 -14.92 72.43 5.19
CA ARG A 733 -15.19 73.87 5.11
C ARG A 733 -15.80 74.21 3.76
#